data_AF-A0A1G5XRY9-F1
#
_entry.id   AF-A0A1G5XRY9-F1
#
_cell.length_a   1.000
_cell.length_b   1.000
_cell.length_c   1.000
_cell.angle_alpha   90.00
_cell.angle_beta   90.00
_cell.angle_gamma   90.00
#
_symmetry.space_group_name_H-M   'P 1'
#
loop_
_entity.id
_entity.type
_entity.pdbx_description
1 polymer ?
#
loop_
_entity_poly.entity_id
_entity_poly.type
_entity_poly.pdbx_seq_one_letter_code
_entity_poly.pdbx_strand_id
1 'polypeptide(L)'
;MDVSNDSLLHRLVAFPSRKKTSETKFRTALQRMGVTSVFDIVRMDKTQFALELAKHSDADAGRVYDSAVSYAGQISRLYQEHRVSPRKDTQPSFRYSPDSDSTPASSGYQALFEENWDQFCDEGDIAAIDSPVAYLRALYLFARQLEQLPAPVQAARITLEERRPDLGKLMLDRQSASATRPMLDIINDTLRSNIAAHLASTGRNETVQQVLAGEHYPFSLPYDLHHHQCLLGLGAGKPALGELNYRISLQLPFSRGPSAYGRVTTSHVDAQKLLSGLSPEQQNLLLAPSASSARPEALKKSYGTQDITRLDQLDFFQERTGLTTDQVEQFLAQGRYSPRSSINSPDATQSVYGASYINGSESTPPLRIETQGASRVFLHYSDERFDRLQRMIRLHRWTDIPVAELDTLIINALRSEGSDTLSANTLRTLGVYRYLNQRHGIAPEEFASLLHDMPVEACGERVPLFDQVFNRTRLLENPVWQYPKKPLAVTDQQTFSYLSAGLGLPMSQDALLLLVQQSEQYLPGLEHDLPTVSSLYRQARIARMLGLSPLECTELARLLGGDDYGKALVTGRLSPPASSTPDILDVLMALDWAVDWLRQNGLDVLRWCRLFAEPEAGLPLNQNQEQRLARRREDTEHVPQHLVETLLHDMADLSSELVPHVMQMAGTDAEALVAAIKAAPGIMPQALAKVLRTAEACQHLHLSSSTLNALMTNPTWLAPNTSRALTPQTLYLLERFSHCARHQAQSEENLLHYLHVANQDDQQAEKEANSLLASLLNWNNEEVQRLTAQLEPRRATSMEALDWVMRCQACCVSTGLSAEQLLKATALNTHSPVSDWKTVGEALIAASH
;
A
#
# COMPACT_ATOMS: atom_id res chain seq x y z
N MET A 1 59.06 43.44 49.68
CA MET A 1 60.04 42.38 49.39
C MET A 1 60.20 42.35 47.89
N ASP A 2 61.47 42.45 47.47
CA ASP A 2 62.01 42.43 46.10
C ASP A 2 61.44 41.26 45.26
N VAL A 3 61.51 41.21 43.92
CA VAL A 3 62.68 41.41 43.05
C VAL A 3 62.24 41.70 41.60
N SER A 4 63.05 42.52 40.94
CA SER A 4 63.12 42.88 39.51
C SER A 4 63.14 41.73 38.49
N ASN A 5 62.59 41.96 37.29
CA ASN A 5 63.38 41.98 36.04
C ASN A 5 62.52 42.34 34.81
N ASP A 6 62.51 43.63 34.46
CA ASP A 6 62.64 44.04 33.06
C ASP A 6 63.98 43.52 32.52
N SER A 7 64.10 43.16 31.23
CA SER A 7 65.29 43.56 30.42
C SER A 7 65.42 42.99 29.00
N LEU A 8 64.58 42.07 28.51
CA LEU A 8 64.88 41.46 27.19
C LEU A 8 63.94 41.80 26.02
N LEU A 9 62.68 42.19 26.24
CA LEU A 9 61.79 42.57 25.13
C LEU A 9 61.88 44.05 24.72
N HIS A 10 62.33 44.93 25.62
CA HIS A 10 62.52 46.36 25.33
C HIS A 10 63.84 46.69 24.59
N ARG A 11 64.67 45.70 24.25
CA ARG A 11 65.97 45.92 23.59
C ARG A 11 66.11 45.36 22.17
N LEU A 12 65.10 44.70 21.61
CA LEU A 12 65.20 44.09 20.28
C LEU A 12 64.45 44.81 19.16
N VAL A 13 63.89 45.98 19.43
CA VAL A 13 63.30 46.82 18.37
C VAL A 13 63.87 48.22 18.49
N ALA A 14 65.10 48.37 18.04
CA ALA A 14 65.68 49.68 17.75
C ALA A 14 65.02 50.22 16.48
N PHE A 15 64.06 51.14 16.63
CA PHE A 15 63.67 52.02 15.53
C PHE A 15 64.34 53.39 15.70
N PRO A 16 64.95 53.95 14.65
CA PRO A 16 65.69 55.20 14.76
C PRO A 16 64.73 56.35 15.06
N SER A 17 65.08 57.14 16.06
CA SER A 17 64.55 58.48 16.28
C SER A 17 64.73 59.32 15.01
N ARG A 18 63.63 59.61 14.30
CA ARG A 18 63.60 60.60 13.22
C ARG A 18 62.53 61.66 13.48
N LYS A 19 62.96 62.90 13.27
CA LYS A 19 62.24 64.16 13.46
C LYS A 19 60.88 64.19 12.77
N LYS A 20 59.95 64.92 13.40
CA LYS A 20 58.66 65.40 12.87
C LYS A 20 58.74 65.74 11.37
N THR A 21 58.07 64.96 10.54
CA THR A 21 57.54 65.41 9.24
C THR A 21 56.39 64.49 8.81
N SER A 22 55.37 65.11 8.20
CA SER A 22 54.25 64.53 7.45
C SER A 22 52.99 64.08 8.23
N GLU A 23 52.17 65.04 8.63
CA GLU A 23 50.70 64.84 8.76
C GLU A 23 50.04 64.46 7.41
N THR A 24 50.75 64.64 6.28
CA THR A 24 50.26 64.35 4.94
C THR A 24 50.29 62.87 4.52
N LYS A 25 51.10 61.99 5.14
CA LYS A 25 51.16 60.57 4.76
C LYS A 25 50.03 59.71 5.33
N PHE A 26 49.55 60.04 6.52
CA PHE A 26 48.54 59.25 7.23
C PHE A 26 47.16 59.33 6.55
N ARG A 27 46.72 60.53 6.15
CA ARG A 27 45.45 60.73 5.44
C ARG A 27 45.43 60.00 4.09
N THR A 28 46.53 60.04 3.35
CA THR A 28 46.67 59.33 2.08
C THR A 28 46.76 57.81 2.29
N ALA A 29 47.35 57.34 3.38
CA ALA A 29 47.35 55.92 3.76
C ALA A 29 45.93 55.42 4.08
N LEU A 30 45.15 56.15 4.87
CA LEU A 30 43.75 55.80 5.15
C LEU A 30 42.88 55.80 3.89
N GLN A 31 43.07 56.77 2.98
CA GLN A 31 42.39 56.80 1.69
C GLN A 31 42.75 55.60 0.79
N ARG A 32 44.02 55.16 0.80
CA ARG A 32 44.47 53.96 0.07
C ARG A 32 43.94 52.66 0.67
N MET A 33 43.70 52.63 1.98
CA MET A 33 43.02 51.54 2.68
C MET A 33 41.49 51.57 2.50
N GLY A 34 40.94 52.59 1.81
CA GLY A 34 39.49 52.76 1.66
C GLY A 34 38.75 53.14 2.94
N VAL A 35 39.48 53.57 3.98
CA VAL A 35 38.91 53.93 5.29
C VAL A 35 38.45 55.38 5.24
N THR A 36 37.14 55.60 5.36
CA THR A 36 36.52 56.94 5.23
C THR A 36 35.99 57.47 6.55
N SER A 37 35.72 56.59 7.50
CA SER A 37 35.16 56.91 8.81
C SER A 37 35.94 56.26 9.94
N VAL A 38 35.84 56.86 11.13
CA VAL A 38 36.33 56.28 12.38
C VAL A 38 35.69 54.91 12.63
N PHE A 39 34.44 54.71 12.21
CA PHE A 39 33.74 53.43 12.32
C PHE A 39 34.34 52.34 11.42
N ASP A 40 34.94 52.70 10.28
CA ASP A 40 35.61 51.74 9.40
C ASP A 40 36.89 51.19 10.06
N ILE A 41 37.56 52.01 10.88
CA ILE A 41 38.71 51.60 11.70
C ILE A 41 38.25 50.63 12.80
N VAL A 42 37.18 50.99 13.53
CA VAL A 42 36.66 50.19 14.66
C VAL A 42 36.04 48.86 14.21
N ARG A 43 35.59 48.76 12.95
CA ARG A 43 35.09 47.51 12.36
C ARG A 43 36.17 46.46 12.12
N MET A 44 37.44 46.86 12.04
CA MET A 44 38.58 45.95 11.92
C MET A 44 39.07 45.56 13.32
N ASP A 45 39.68 44.37 13.44
CA ASP A 45 40.39 44.04 14.67
C ASP A 45 41.65 44.92 14.81
N LYS A 46 42.04 45.27 16.05
CA LYS A 46 43.19 46.14 16.33
C LYS A 46 44.47 45.61 15.68
N THR A 47 44.65 44.30 15.63
CA THR A 47 45.82 43.66 15.00
C THR A 47 45.77 43.72 13.48
N GLN A 48 44.59 43.52 12.89
CA GLN A 48 44.38 43.61 11.44
C GLN A 48 44.56 45.04 10.93
N PHE A 49 44.01 46.03 11.63
CA PHE A 49 44.21 47.44 11.31
C PHE A 49 45.68 47.83 11.40
N ALA A 50 46.40 47.33 12.41
CA ALA A 50 47.83 47.58 12.55
C ALA A 50 48.65 46.99 11.40
N LEU A 51 48.31 45.79 10.94
CA LEU A 51 48.96 45.14 9.80
C LEU A 51 48.69 45.88 8.49
N GLU A 52 47.45 46.31 8.23
CA GLU A 52 47.10 47.04 7.01
C GLU A 52 47.66 48.47 7.00
N LEU A 53 47.64 49.17 8.13
CA LEU A 53 48.23 50.51 8.23
C LEU A 53 49.75 50.46 8.04
N ALA A 54 50.42 49.44 8.60
CA ALA A 54 51.86 49.25 8.47
C ALA A 54 52.33 49.07 7.01
N LYS A 55 51.48 48.61 6.08
CA LYS A 55 51.80 48.54 4.65
C LYS A 55 51.90 49.90 3.98
N HIS A 56 51.32 50.94 4.58
CA HIS A 56 51.14 52.24 3.95
C HIS A 56 51.69 53.42 4.77
N SER A 57 51.91 53.25 6.07
CA SER A 57 52.40 54.30 6.98
C SER A 57 53.14 53.73 8.20
N ASP A 58 54.17 54.43 8.67
CA ASP A 58 54.87 54.15 9.95
C ASP A 58 54.13 54.73 11.17
N ALA A 59 52.86 55.13 11.01
CA ALA A 59 52.06 55.68 12.10
C ALA A 59 51.77 54.62 13.17
N ASP A 60 51.71 55.04 14.44
CA ASP A 60 51.36 54.17 15.56
C ASP A 60 49.89 53.73 15.44
N ALA A 61 49.69 52.59 14.80
CA ALA A 61 48.37 52.03 14.55
C ALA A 61 47.60 51.74 15.84
N GLY A 62 48.30 51.41 16.94
CA GLY A 62 47.68 51.13 18.23
C GLY A 62 46.98 52.37 18.78
N ARG A 63 47.69 53.51 18.80
CA ARG A 63 47.13 54.79 19.27
C ARG A 63 46.04 55.35 18.35
N VAL A 64 46.18 55.16 17.04
CA VAL A 64 45.16 55.54 16.07
C VAL A 64 43.87 54.75 16.31
N TYR A 65 43.98 53.44 16.52
CA TYR A 65 42.84 52.58 16.82
C TYR A 65 42.17 52.99 18.14
N ASP A 66 42.94 53.22 19.21
CA ASP A 66 42.39 53.61 20.51
C ASP A 66 41.68 54.98 20.46
N SER A 67 42.26 55.92 19.69
CA SER A 67 41.62 57.22 19.43
C SER A 67 40.34 57.05 18.61
N ALA A 68 40.35 56.15 17.62
CA ALA A 68 39.18 55.85 16.81
C ALA A 68 38.04 55.24 17.65
N VAL A 69 38.35 54.31 18.56
CA VAL A 69 37.37 53.76 19.50
C VAL A 69 36.75 54.86 20.37
N SER A 70 37.57 55.78 20.89
CA SER A 70 37.07 56.93 21.69
C SER A 70 36.16 57.84 20.88
N TYR A 71 36.55 58.25 19.68
CA TYR A 71 35.74 59.11 18.82
C TYR A 71 34.48 58.40 18.31
N ALA A 72 34.54 57.12 17.97
CA ALA A 72 33.37 56.33 17.60
C ALA A 72 32.37 56.25 18.77
N GLY A 73 32.86 56.11 20.01
CA GLY A 73 32.03 56.17 21.21
C GLY A 73 31.36 57.53 21.39
N GLN A 74 32.10 58.63 21.24
CA GLN A 74 31.54 59.99 21.33
C GLN A 74 30.51 60.27 20.23
N ILE A 75 30.78 59.87 18.98
CA ILE A 75 29.85 60.04 17.86
C ILE A 75 28.60 59.17 18.03
N SER A 76 28.76 57.92 18.50
CA SER A 76 27.62 57.04 18.78
C SER A 76 26.72 57.61 19.87
N ARG A 77 27.33 58.18 20.93
CA ARG A 77 26.62 58.88 21.99
C ARG A 77 25.89 60.12 21.45
N LEU A 78 26.57 60.98 20.70
CA LEU A 78 25.95 62.17 20.09
C LEU A 78 24.82 61.78 19.13
N TYR A 79 24.97 60.68 18.39
CA TYR A 79 23.93 60.15 17.52
C TYR A 79 22.72 59.64 18.31
N GLN A 80 22.94 58.92 19.41
CA GLN A 80 21.87 58.51 20.32
C GLN A 80 21.16 59.72 20.95
N GLU A 81 21.92 60.70 21.45
CA GLU A 81 21.39 61.97 21.97
C GLU A 81 20.57 62.71 20.90
N HIS A 82 21.01 62.71 19.63
CA HIS A 82 20.31 63.34 18.52
C HIS A 82 19.06 62.58 18.06
N ARG A 83 18.98 61.25 18.25
CA ARG A 83 17.78 60.46 17.96
C ARG A 83 16.68 60.63 19.00
N VAL A 84 17.06 60.88 20.25
CA VAL A 84 16.15 61.11 21.38
C VAL A 84 15.72 62.58 21.47
N SER A 85 16.36 63.48 20.72
CA SER A 85 15.97 64.89 20.57
C SER A 85 15.19 65.08 19.25
N PRO A 86 14.27 66.04 19.13
CA PRO A 86 13.42 66.19 17.97
C PRO A 86 14.17 67.06 16.97
N ARG A 87 13.70 67.02 15.73
CA ARG A 87 14.07 68.04 14.76
C ARG A 87 13.22 69.27 15.04
N LYS A 88 13.84 70.43 15.24
CA LYS A 88 13.20 71.72 15.59
C LYS A 88 12.14 72.26 14.60
N ASP A 89 11.72 71.49 13.60
CA ASP A 89 10.94 71.95 12.44
C ASP A 89 9.50 71.41 12.39
N THR A 90 8.96 70.80 13.44
CA THR A 90 7.56 70.34 13.42
C THR A 90 6.85 70.69 14.72
N GLN A 91 6.07 71.78 14.69
CA GLN A 91 5.09 72.08 15.74
C GLN A 91 3.97 71.02 15.71
N PRO A 92 3.68 70.29 16.80
CA PRO A 92 2.48 69.48 16.88
C PRO A 92 1.27 70.38 17.20
N SER A 93 0.20 70.25 16.42
CA SER A 93 -1.10 70.83 16.73
C SER A 93 -1.74 70.06 17.90
N PHE A 94 -1.49 70.51 19.13
CA PHE A 94 -2.26 70.05 20.29
C PHE A 94 -3.62 70.75 20.32
N ARG A 95 -4.71 69.96 20.24
CA ARG A 95 -6.07 70.43 20.50
C ARG A 95 -6.21 70.79 21.98
N TYR A 96 -6.61 72.03 22.23
CA TYR A 96 -6.96 72.59 23.53
C TYR A 96 -8.12 71.81 24.18
N SER A 97 -7.92 71.32 25.41
CA SER A 97 -9.00 71.18 26.40
C SER A 97 -8.79 72.27 27.46
N PRO A 98 -9.76 73.16 27.72
CA PRO A 98 -9.67 74.12 28.81
C PRO A 98 -10.20 73.45 30.08
N ASP A 99 -9.33 73.25 31.06
CA ASP A 99 -9.60 73.31 32.51
C ASP A 99 -8.58 72.46 33.27
N SER A 100 -7.51 73.11 33.73
CA SER A 100 -7.05 73.02 35.12
C SER A 100 -5.81 73.90 35.29
N ASP A 101 -5.78 74.55 36.45
CA ASP A 101 -4.82 75.56 36.87
C ASP A 101 -3.35 75.20 36.63
N SER A 102 -2.59 76.25 36.38
CA SER A 102 -1.14 76.34 36.37
C SER A 102 -0.49 75.71 37.61
N THR A 103 -0.20 74.42 37.55
CA THR A 103 1.04 73.89 38.12
C THR A 103 2.16 74.13 37.11
N PRO A 104 3.38 74.54 37.53
CA PRO A 104 4.50 74.67 36.60
C PRO A 104 4.63 73.35 35.87
N ALA A 105 4.68 73.39 34.52
CA ALA A 105 4.90 72.22 33.70
C ALA A 105 5.98 71.39 34.38
N SER A 106 5.57 70.19 34.82
CA SER A 106 6.42 69.30 35.57
C SER A 106 7.79 69.25 34.91
N SER A 107 8.86 69.25 35.68
CA SER A 107 10.18 68.78 35.27
C SER A 107 10.12 67.28 34.95
N GLY A 108 9.18 66.91 34.08
CA GLY A 108 8.93 65.57 33.61
C GLY A 108 9.92 65.30 32.49
N TYR A 109 10.28 64.03 32.40
CA TYR A 109 11.26 63.49 31.46
C TYR A 109 11.10 64.02 30.02
N GLN A 110 9.86 64.18 29.53
CA GLN A 110 9.53 64.74 28.20
C GLN A 110 9.96 66.20 27.96
N ALA A 111 10.15 67.01 29.01
CA ALA A 111 10.63 68.40 28.87
C ALA A 111 12.16 68.50 28.85
N LEU A 112 12.86 67.46 29.34
CA LEU A 112 14.33 67.35 29.33
C LEU A 112 14.83 66.56 28.11
N PHE A 113 14.01 65.64 27.62
CA PHE A 113 14.25 64.81 26.44
C PHE A 113 13.05 64.97 25.51
N GLU A 114 13.22 65.78 24.49
CA GLU A 114 12.19 66.07 23.50
C GLU A 114 12.09 64.89 22.49
N GLU A 115 11.49 63.78 22.93
CA GLU A 115 11.47 62.52 22.18
C GLU A 115 10.77 62.62 20.82
N ASN A 116 11.43 62.14 19.75
CA ASN A 116 10.84 62.07 18.42
C ASN A 116 9.88 60.87 18.30
N TRP A 117 8.61 61.07 18.62
CA TRP A 117 7.55 60.06 18.62
C TRP A 117 7.43 59.26 17.30
N ASP A 118 7.82 59.82 16.16
CA ASP A 118 7.81 59.12 14.86
C ASP A 118 8.85 57.98 14.79
N GLN A 119 9.81 57.93 15.72
CA GLN A 119 10.83 56.88 15.83
C GLN A 119 10.51 55.83 16.91
N PHE A 120 9.40 55.99 17.62
CA PHE A 120 8.93 55.02 18.60
C PHE A 120 7.93 54.09 17.93
N CYS A 121 7.97 52.83 18.34
CA CYS A 121 7.02 51.80 17.93
C CYS A 121 6.36 51.23 19.18
N ASP A 122 5.20 50.59 19.00
CA ASP A 122 4.51 49.94 20.09
C ASP A 122 5.35 48.78 20.67
N GLU A 123 5.13 48.46 21.94
CA GLU A 123 5.78 47.31 22.58
C GLU A 123 5.44 46.01 21.82
N GLY A 124 6.48 45.28 21.41
CA GLY A 124 6.35 44.05 20.62
C GLY A 124 6.18 44.28 19.11
N ASP A 125 6.32 45.51 18.61
CA ASP A 125 6.35 45.75 17.17
C ASP A 125 7.64 45.18 16.52
N ILE A 126 7.55 44.77 15.26
CA ILE A 126 8.69 44.23 14.50
C ILE A 126 9.81 45.26 14.31
N ALA A 127 9.46 46.55 14.34
CA ALA A 127 10.38 47.67 14.23
C ALA A 127 11.16 47.95 15.54
N ALA A 128 10.76 47.34 16.66
CA ALA A 128 11.43 47.53 17.93
C ALA A 128 12.87 47.02 17.88
N ILE A 129 13.77 47.71 18.59
CA ILE A 129 15.21 47.40 18.57
C ILE A 129 15.53 46.07 19.29
N ASP A 130 14.66 45.67 20.20
CA ASP A 130 14.67 44.42 20.96
C ASP A 130 13.75 43.36 20.32
N SER A 131 13.22 43.61 19.13
CA SER A 131 12.38 42.65 18.43
C SER A 131 13.19 41.41 17.99
N PRO A 132 12.54 40.24 17.84
CA PRO A 132 13.17 39.06 17.26
C PRO A 132 13.75 39.31 15.86
N VAL A 133 13.16 40.23 15.09
CA VAL A 133 13.61 40.62 13.75
C VAL A 133 14.93 41.40 13.83
N ALA A 134 15.04 42.34 14.78
CA ALA A 134 16.29 43.07 15.02
C ALA A 134 17.42 42.11 15.44
N TYR A 135 17.10 41.14 16.30
CA TYR A 135 18.04 40.08 16.69
C TYR A 135 18.47 39.19 15.50
N LEU A 136 17.52 38.72 14.68
CA LEU A 136 17.81 37.93 13.48
C LEU A 136 18.73 38.68 12.50
N ARG A 137 18.47 39.97 12.28
CA ARG A 137 19.32 40.82 11.43
C ARG A 137 20.74 40.93 11.99
N ALA A 138 20.88 41.14 13.30
CA ALA A 138 22.18 41.19 13.96
C ALA A 138 22.95 39.86 13.80
N LEU A 139 22.28 38.72 14.00
CA LEU A 139 22.86 37.39 13.78
C LEU A 139 23.30 37.16 12.34
N TYR A 140 22.48 37.55 11.36
CA TYR A 140 22.83 37.40 9.94
C TYR A 140 24.08 38.21 9.57
N LEU A 141 24.18 39.46 10.02
CA LEU A 141 25.37 40.29 9.80
C LEU A 141 26.60 39.73 10.51
N PHE A 142 26.44 39.24 11.74
CA PHE A 142 27.52 38.62 12.51
C PHE A 142 28.03 37.35 11.83
N ALA A 143 27.14 36.49 11.33
CA ALA A 143 27.52 35.29 10.58
C ALA A 143 28.35 35.65 9.33
N ARG A 144 27.96 36.68 8.58
CA ARG A 144 28.73 37.15 7.41
C ARG A 144 30.10 37.71 7.78
N GLN A 145 30.23 38.38 8.93
CA GLN A 145 31.53 38.85 9.43
C GLN A 145 32.44 37.68 9.78
N LEU A 146 31.91 36.63 10.42
CA LEU A 146 32.67 35.41 10.73
C LEU A 146 33.20 34.74 9.46
N GLU A 147 32.41 34.72 8.39
CA GLU A 147 32.78 34.14 7.10
C GLU A 147 33.95 34.86 6.42
N GLN A 148 34.10 36.17 6.64
CA GLN A 148 35.19 37.01 6.11
C GLN A 148 36.53 36.83 6.84
N LEU A 149 36.56 36.13 7.98
CA LEU A 149 37.80 35.83 8.69
C LEU A 149 38.68 34.86 7.87
N PRO A 150 40.03 35.02 7.89
CA PRO A 150 40.93 34.19 7.11
C PRO A 150 40.78 32.71 7.48
N ALA A 151 40.42 31.89 6.48
CA ALA A 151 40.28 30.44 6.65
C ALA A 151 41.65 29.73 6.59
N PRO A 152 41.84 28.61 7.32
CA PRO A 152 43.02 27.77 7.15
C PRO A 152 43.08 27.18 5.73
N VAL A 153 44.29 27.03 5.20
CA VAL A 153 44.63 26.70 3.79
C VAL A 153 43.98 25.41 3.24
N GLN A 154 43.39 24.56 4.08
CA GLN A 154 43.00 23.19 3.71
C GLN A 154 41.49 22.93 3.50
N ALA A 155 40.59 23.89 3.72
CA ALA A 155 39.17 23.68 3.39
C ALA A 155 38.49 24.97 2.94
N ALA A 156 37.89 24.95 1.74
CA ALA A 156 36.98 25.99 1.28
C ALA A 156 35.78 26.06 2.25
N ARG A 157 35.57 27.22 2.87
CA ARG A 157 34.44 27.45 3.79
C ARG A 157 33.15 27.59 2.97
N ILE A 158 32.17 26.70 3.21
CA ILE A 158 30.84 26.82 2.60
C ILE A 158 30.09 27.98 3.27
N THR A 159 29.71 28.99 2.49
CA THR A 159 29.11 30.23 3.02
C THR A 159 27.64 30.04 3.40
N LEU A 160 27.07 30.94 4.19
CA LEU A 160 25.65 30.93 4.55
C LEU A 160 24.77 31.14 3.31
N GLU A 161 25.23 31.97 2.38
CA GLU A 161 24.54 32.24 1.12
C GLU A 161 24.50 31.00 0.20
N GLU A 162 25.57 30.20 0.17
CA GLU A 162 25.59 28.92 -0.54
C GLU A 162 24.68 27.86 0.12
N ARG A 163 24.65 27.80 1.45
CA ARG A 163 23.85 26.79 2.19
C ARG A 163 22.36 27.12 2.21
N ARG A 164 22.02 28.39 2.34
CA ARG A 164 20.66 28.91 2.54
C ARG A 164 20.46 30.22 1.78
N PRO A 165 20.37 30.15 0.43
CA PRO A 165 20.18 31.33 -0.42
C PRO A 165 18.82 32.01 -0.21
N ASP A 166 17.88 31.32 0.43
CA ASP A 166 16.56 31.81 0.80
C ASP A 166 16.60 32.84 1.95
N LEU A 167 17.51 32.68 2.92
CA LEU A 167 17.60 33.58 4.08
C LEU A 167 17.92 35.03 3.70
N GLY A 168 18.77 35.22 2.68
CA GLY A 168 19.08 36.56 2.17
C GLY A 168 17.91 37.25 1.44
N LYS A 169 16.91 36.46 0.98
CA LYS A 169 15.73 36.93 0.25
C LYS A 169 14.47 37.01 1.13
N LEU A 170 14.56 36.55 2.38
CA LEU A 170 13.42 36.52 3.30
C LEU A 170 12.94 37.95 3.59
N MET A 171 11.68 38.24 3.27
CA MET A 171 11.05 39.50 3.63
C MET A 171 10.73 39.53 5.12
N LEU A 172 11.11 40.62 5.78
CA LEU A 172 10.88 40.83 7.22
C LEU A 172 9.60 41.66 7.38
N ASP A 173 8.48 40.98 7.63
CA ASP A 173 7.17 41.58 7.87
C ASP A 173 6.50 40.92 9.09
N ARG A 174 5.31 41.39 9.47
CA ARG A 174 4.60 40.85 10.64
C ARG A 174 4.19 39.39 10.45
N GLN A 175 3.92 38.98 9.21
CA GLN A 175 3.54 37.60 8.90
C GLN A 175 4.74 36.66 9.03
N SER A 176 5.91 37.00 8.48
CA SER A 176 7.12 36.18 8.60
C SER A 176 7.67 36.15 10.02
N ALA A 177 7.47 37.22 10.81
CA ALA A 177 7.92 37.28 12.20
C ALA A 177 6.99 36.54 13.19
N SER A 178 5.67 36.54 12.95
CA SER A 178 4.67 36.08 13.94
C SER A 178 3.84 34.88 13.51
N ALA A 179 3.78 34.52 12.22
CA ALA A 179 3.00 33.38 11.78
C ALA A 179 3.64 32.07 12.25
N THR A 180 2.84 31.24 12.94
CA THR A 180 3.27 29.90 13.33
C THR A 180 3.25 28.99 12.10
N ARG A 181 4.37 28.28 11.85
CA ARG A 181 4.48 27.28 10.78
C ARG A 181 5.08 25.98 11.32
N PRO A 182 4.65 24.80 10.83
CA PRO A 182 5.34 23.55 11.11
C PRO A 182 6.79 23.59 10.64
N MET A 183 7.72 23.15 11.50
CA MET A 183 9.14 23.10 11.16
C MET A 183 9.42 22.23 9.92
N LEU A 184 8.67 21.14 9.75
CA LEU A 184 8.82 20.21 8.64
C LEU A 184 8.53 20.86 7.27
N ASP A 185 7.58 21.80 7.21
CA ASP A 185 7.28 22.53 5.97
C ASP A 185 8.47 23.38 5.53
N ILE A 186 9.14 24.05 6.48
CA ILE A 186 10.34 24.85 6.19
C ILE A 186 11.45 23.95 5.65
N ILE A 187 11.62 22.76 6.23
CA ILE A 187 12.62 21.78 5.76
C ILE A 187 12.28 21.33 4.33
N ASN A 188 11.03 20.93 4.08
CA ASN A 188 10.57 20.46 2.77
C ASN A 188 10.66 21.55 1.70
N ASP A 189 10.27 22.78 2.02
CA ASP A 189 10.36 23.94 1.13
C ASP A 189 11.83 24.19 0.75
N THR A 190 12.72 24.19 1.75
CA THR A 190 14.18 24.41 1.53
C THR A 190 14.76 23.32 0.63
N LEU A 191 14.49 22.05 0.92
CA LEU A 191 14.97 20.92 0.11
C LEU A 191 14.43 20.98 -1.32
N ARG A 192 13.13 21.25 -1.48
CA ARG A 192 12.48 21.35 -2.79
C ARG A 192 13.06 22.48 -3.63
N SER A 193 13.28 23.66 -3.04
CA SER A 193 13.89 24.79 -3.74
C SER A 193 15.31 24.49 -4.21
N ASN A 194 16.11 23.82 -3.38
CA ASN A 194 17.48 23.44 -3.75
C ASN A 194 17.50 22.41 -4.89
N ILE A 195 16.61 21.41 -4.86
CA ILE A 195 16.49 20.44 -5.96
C ILE A 195 16.03 21.14 -7.24
N ALA A 196 15.01 22.00 -7.17
CA ALA A 196 14.51 22.74 -8.33
C ALA A 196 15.58 23.64 -8.95
N ALA A 197 16.38 24.33 -8.14
CA ALA A 197 17.51 25.14 -8.61
C ALA A 197 18.57 24.29 -9.31
N HIS A 198 18.88 23.09 -8.77
CA HIS A 198 19.81 22.17 -9.40
C HIS A 198 19.29 21.67 -10.76
N LEU A 199 18.02 21.28 -10.84
CA LEU A 199 17.39 20.85 -12.10
C LEU A 199 17.44 21.95 -13.16
N ALA A 200 17.12 23.19 -12.79
CA ALA A 200 17.24 24.35 -13.68
C ALA A 200 18.68 24.57 -14.16
N SER A 201 19.68 24.41 -13.29
CA SER A 201 21.10 24.56 -13.66
C SER A 201 21.60 23.47 -14.61
N THR A 202 21.02 22.27 -14.55
CA THR A 202 21.39 21.13 -15.40
C THR A 202 20.58 21.04 -16.69
N GLY A 203 19.60 21.94 -16.89
CA GLY A 203 18.73 21.95 -18.07
C GLY A 203 17.69 20.83 -18.11
N ARG A 204 17.38 20.19 -16.97
CA ARG A 204 16.28 19.20 -16.87
C ARG A 204 14.94 19.94 -16.74
N ASN A 205 13.98 19.61 -17.60
CA ASN A 205 12.63 20.19 -17.61
C ASN A 205 11.63 19.44 -16.71
N GLU A 206 12.10 18.49 -15.90
CA GLU A 206 11.26 17.67 -15.04
C GLU A 206 10.95 18.39 -13.72
N THR A 207 9.76 18.14 -13.18
CA THR A 207 9.38 18.63 -11.84
C THR A 207 10.10 17.83 -10.75
N VAL A 208 10.27 18.43 -9.56
CA VAL A 208 10.89 17.74 -8.41
C VAL A 208 10.19 16.40 -8.11
N GLN A 209 8.86 16.36 -8.20
CA GLN A 209 8.07 15.15 -7.96
C GLN A 209 8.37 14.05 -9.00
N GLN A 210 8.49 14.41 -10.28
CA GLN A 210 8.84 13.45 -11.35
C GLN A 210 10.23 12.86 -11.14
N VAL A 211 11.19 13.70 -10.72
CA VAL A 211 12.56 13.24 -10.43
C VAL A 211 12.56 12.28 -9.24
N LEU A 212 11.89 12.62 -8.14
CA LEU A 212 11.79 11.72 -6.98
C LEU A 212 11.10 10.39 -7.32
N ALA A 213 10.13 10.43 -8.23
CA ALA A 213 9.44 9.24 -8.70
C ALA A 213 10.32 8.37 -9.62
N GLY A 214 11.28 8.93 -10.37
CA GLY A 214 12.09 8.22 -11.37
C GLY A 214 13.52 7.86 -10.94
N GLU A 215 14.07 8.48 -9.90
CA GLU A 215 15.41 8.18 -9.39
C GLU A 215 15.42 6.94 -8.49
N HIS A 216 16.54 6.21 -8.48
CA HIS A 216 16.68 4.96 -7.71
C HIS A 216 17.62 5.09 -6.50
N TYR A 217 18.43 6.15 -6.43
CA TYR A 217 19.34 6.44 -5.33
C TYR A 217 19.00 7.79 -4.68
N PRO A 218 18.97 7.90 -3.33
CA PRO A 218 19.27 6.87 -2.33
C PRO A 218 18.24 5.73 -2.30
N PHE A 219 18.54 4.64 -1.59
CA PHE A 219 17.69 3.43 -1.51
C PHE A 219 16.28 3.65 -0.92
N SER A 220 15.96 4.86 -0.45
CA SER A 220 14.60 5.28 -0.07
C SER A 220 13.73 5.64 -1.28
N LEU A 221 14.32 5.87 -2.45
CA LEU A 221 13.62 6.15 -3.71
C LEU A 221 13.34 4.84 -4.48
N PRO A 222 12.43 4.81 -5.48
CA PRO A 222 11.58 5.90 -5.95
C PRO A 222 10.46 6.28 -4.96
N TYR A 223 10.12 7.58 -4.93
CA TYR A 223 8.99 8.12 -4.17
C TYR A 223 8.01 8.82 -5.13
N ASP A 224 6.85 8.19 -5.32
CA ASP A 224 5.75 8.74 -6.12
C ASP A 224 4.70 9.37 -5.20
N LEU A 225 4.60 10.71 -5.25
CA LEU A 225 3.69 11.48 -4.42
C LEU A 225 2.22 11.10 -4.67
N HIS A 226 1.81 10.94 -5.91
CA HIS A 226 0.40 10.76 -6.27
C HIS A 226 -0.07 9.35 -5.94
N HIS A 227 0.77 8.35 -6.20
CA HIS A 227 0.53 7.00 -5.68
C HIS A 227 0.47 6.98 -4.14
N HIS A 228 1.37 7.69 -3.45
CA HIS A 228 1.35 7.75 -1.99
C HIS A 228 0.07 8.41 -1.45
N GLN A 229 -0.43 9.45 -2.11
CA GLN A 229 -1.74 10.06 -1.80
C GLN A 229 -2.88 9.04 -1.92
N CYS A 230 -2.87 8.18 -2.95
CA CYS A 230 -3.86 7.11 -3.07
C CYS A 230 -3.81 6.14 -1.88
N LEU A 231 -2.60 5.73 -1.46
CA LEU A 231 -2.43 4.84 -0.30
C LEU A 231 -2.91 5.47 1.00
N LEU A 232 -2.65 6.77 1.20
CA LEU A 232 -3.07 7.50 2.39
C LEU A 232 -4.59 7.69 2.43
N GLY A 233 -5.20 8.09 1.30
CA GLY A 233 -6.65 8.32 1.23
C GLY A 233 -7.48 7.02 1.33
N LEU A 234 -6.92 5.88 0.92
CA LEU A 234 -7.45 4.53 1.12
C LEU A 234 -6.83 3.83 2.34
N GLY A 235 -6.50 4.59 3.39
CA GLY A 235 -5.88 4.09 4.62
C GLY A 235 -6.75 3.10 5.41
N ALA A 236 -6.42 2.92 6.69
CA ALA A 236 -7.03 1.88 7.55
C ALA A 236 -8.57 1.91 7.53
N GLY A 237 -9.18 0.75 7.28
CA GLY A 237 -10.64 0.58 7.25
C GLY A 237 -11.30 0.82 5.89
N LYS A 238 -10.55 1.31 4.88
CA LYS A 238 -11.02 1.45 3.49
C LYS A 238 -10.42 0.33 2.61
N PRO A 239 -11.07 -0.01 1.47
CA PRO A 239 -10.54 -0.99 0.54
C PRO A 239 -9.23 -0.51 -0.09
N ALA A 240 -8.27 -1.42 -0.29
CA ALA A 240 -7.03 -1.12 -0.98
C ALA A 240 -7.28 -0.75 -2.46
N LEU A 241 -6.33 -0.07 -3.11
CA LEU A 241 -6.51 0.41 -4.49
C LEU A 241 -6.88 -0.73 -5.48
N GLY A 242 -6.16 -1.86 -5.42
CA GLY A 242 -6.47 -3.03 -6.24
C GLY A 242 -7.75 -3.76 -5.82
N GLU A 243 -8.21 -3.60 -4.57
CA GLU A 243 -9.44 -4.21 -4.06
C GLU A 243 -10.68 -3.54 -4.67
N LEU A 244 -10.59 -2.27 -5.05
CA LEU A 244 -11.68 -1.55 -5.71
C LEU A 244 -12.19 -2.32 -6.94
N ASN A 245 -11.27 -2.85 -7.76
CA ASN A 245 -11.59 -3.65 -8.93
C ASN A 245 -12.43 -4.90 -8.60
N TYR A 246 -12.12 -5.56 -7.48
CA TYR A 246 -12.87 -6.72 -7.01
C TYR A 246 -14.25 -6.32 -6.46
N ARG A 247 -14.33 -5.23 -5.70
CA ARG A 247 -15.59 -4.70 -5.15
C ARG A 247 -16.59 -4.33 -6.24
N ILE A 248 -16.11 -3.75 -7.34
CA ILE A 248 -16.95 -3.29 -8.47
C ILE A 248 -16.80 -4.14 -9.73
N SER A 249 -16.33 -5.38 -9.62
CA SER A 249 -16.25 -6.29 -10.77
C SER A 249 -17.64 -6.60 -11.32
N LEU A 250 -17.81 -6.56 -12.64
CA LEU A 250 -19.10 -6.89 -13.28
C LEU A 250 -19.42 -8.38 -13.15
N GLN A 251 -18.41 -9.24 -13.34
CA GLN A 251 -18.54 -10.68 -13.17
C GLN A 251 -18.10 -11.09 -11.77
N LEU A 252 -19.00 -11.76 -11.05
CA LEU A 252 -18.75 -12.24 -9.71
C LEU A 252 -18.38 -13.73 -9.73
N PRO A 253 -17.80 -14.27 -8.65
CA PRO A 253 -17.47 -15.70 -8.57
C PRO A 253 -18.63 -16.65 -8.83
N PHE A 254 -19.87 -16.26 -8.53
CA PHE A 254 -21.05 -17.08 -8.86
C PHE A 254 -21.53 -16.95 -10.31
N SER A 255 -21.02 -15.99 -11.08
CA SER A 255 -21.39 -15.79 -12.49
C SER A 255 -20.96 -16.96 -13.36
N ARG A 256 -21.72 -17.26 -14.41
CA ARG A 256 -21.40 -18.34 -15.35
C ARG A 256 -20.24 -17.97 -16.30
N GLY A 257 -19.32 -18.92 -16.50
CA GLY A 257 -18.23 -18.83 -17.49
C GLY A 257 -16.84 -18.81 -16.85
N PRO A 258 -15.77 -18.67 -17.65
CA PRO A 258 -14.42 -18.52 -17.10
C PRO A 258 -14.37 -17.25 -16.24
N SER A 259 -13.99 -17.40 -14.97
CA SER A 259 -14.00 -16.31 -13.98
C SER A 259 -13.11 -15.15 -14.42
N ALA A 260 -13.72 -14.00 -14.74
CA ALA A 260 -13.02 -12.73 -14.91
C ALA A 260 -13.15 -11.85 -13.66
N TYR A 261 -13.33 -12.45 -12.48
CA TYR A 261 -13.51 -11.73 -11.22
C TYR A 261 -12.34 -10.79 -10.94
N GLY A 262 -12.65 -9.53 -10.64
CA GLY A 262 -11.65 -8.46 -10.49
C GLY A 262 -11.32 -7.72 -11.80
N ARG A 263 -11.92 -8.08 -12.93
CA ARG A 263 -11.85 -7.31 -14.17
C ARG A 263 -12.92 -6.22 -14.18
N VAL A 264 -12.50 -5.00 -14.51
CA VAL A 264 -13.38 -3.83 -14.75
C VAL A 264 -12.94 -3.21 -16.08
N THR A 265 -12.15 -2.13 -16.04
CA THR A 265 -11.45 -1.57 -17.20
C THR A 265 -10.09 -2.24 -17.38
N THR A 266 -9.37 -2.45 -16.28
CA THR A 266 -8.08 -3.14 -16.23
C THR A 266 -8.24 -4.64 -15.98
N SER A 267 -7.16 -5.39 -16.24
CA SER A 267 -7.12 -6.83 -15.99
C SER A 267 -7.10 -7.14 -14.48
N HIS A 268 -7.59 -8.32 -14.09
CA HIS A 268 -7.47 -8.78 -12.69
C HIS A 268 -6.01 -8.96 -12.26
N VAL A 269 -5.10 -9.24 -13.22
CA VAL A 269 -3.65 -9.30 -12.99
C VAL A 269 -3.11 -7.94 -12.53
N ASP A 270 -3.50 -6.85 -13.19
CA ASP A 270 -3.10 -5.50 -12.79
C ASP A 270 -3.70 -5.10 -11.44
N ALA A 271 -4.96 -5.48 -11.18
CA ALA A 271 -5.60 -5.28 -9.89
C ALA A 271 -4.82 -5.98 -8.76
N GLN A 272 -4.43 -7.24 -8.95
CA GLN A 272 -3.62 -7.99 -7.98
C GLN A 272 -2.23 -7.38 -7.79
N LYS A 273 -1.60 -6.85 -8.83
CA LYS A 273 -0.35 -6.09 -8.68
C LYS A 273 -0.56 -4.83 -7.83
N LEU A 274 -1.65 -4.09 -8.04
CA LEU A 274 -1.98 -2.90 -7.26
C LEU A 274 -2.28 -3.21 -5.78
N LEU A 275 -2.72 -4.42 -5.45
CA LEU A 275 -2.87 -4.84 -4.05
C LEU A 275 -1.54 -4.83 -3.28
N SER A 276 -0.39 -4.93 -3.96
CA SER A 276 0.93 -4.84 -3.31
C SER A 276 1.17 -3.46 -2.67
N GLY A 277 0.48 -2.43 -3.17
CA GLY A 277 0.69 -1.01 -2.83
C GLY A 277 2.08 -0.50 -3.17
N LEU A 278 2.70 -1.08 -4.20
CA LEU A 278 3.92 -0.58 -4.81
C LEU A 278 3.60 0.40 -5.94
N SER A 279 4.34 1.50 -6.02
CA SER A 279 4.15 2.52 -7.05
C SER A 279 4.51 1.99 -8.44
N PRO A 280 4.06 2.66 -9.53
CA PRO A 280 4.41 2.25 -10.89
C PRO A 280 5.92 2.08 -11.11
N GLU A 281 6.74 3.03 -10.64
CA GLU A 281 8.20 2.92 -10.80
C GLU A 281 8.80 1.83 -9.90
N GLN A 282 8.26 1.60 -8.70
CA GLN A 282 8.69 0.47 -7.87
C GLN A 282 8.43 -0.87 -8.57
N GLN A 283 7.27 -1.03 -9.19
CA GLN A 283 6.94 -2.22 -9.97
C GLN A 283 7.87 -2.35 -11.20
N ASN A 284 8.11 -1.25 -11.93
CA ASN A 284 9.02 -1.25 -13.08
C ASN A 284 10.45 -1.62 -12.68
N LEU A 285 10.95 -1.12 -11.55
CA LEU A 285 12.27 -1.46 -11.01
C LEU A 285 12.39 -2.96 -10.72
N LEU A 286 11.34 -3.55 -10.13
CA LEU A 286 11.33 -4.98 -9.79
C LEU A 286 11.21 -5.89 -11.00
N LEU A 287 10.54 -5.45 -12.06
CA LEU A 287 10.35 -6.20 -13.31
C LEU A 287 11.42 -5.90 -14.37
N ALA A 288 12.33 -4.96 -14.11
CA ALA A 288 13.41 -4.64 -15.03
C ALA A 288 14.29 -5.88 -15.29
N PRO A 289 14.85 -6.04 -16.50
CA PRO A 289 15.79 -7.13 -16.78
C PRO A 289 16.96 -7.15 -15.79
N SER A 290 17.42 -8.34 -15.39
CA SER A 290 18.55 -8.46 -14.47
C SER A 290 19.79 -7.75 -15.00
N ALA A 291 20.51 -7.06 -14.11
CA ALA A 291 21.77 -6.42 -14.48
C ALA A 291 22.82 -7.47 -14.85
N SER A 292 23.69 -7.09 -15.79
CA SER A 292 24.84 -7.90 -16.20
C SER A 292 26.03 -6.99 -16.48
N SER A 293 27.21 -7.58 -16.63
CA SER A 293 28.42 -6.84 -16.99
C SER A 293 28.29 -6.08 -18.32
N ALA A 294 27.40 -6.53 -19.22
CA ALA A 294 27.07 -5.84 -20.46
C ALA A 294 26.09 -4.65 -20.27
N ARG A 295 25.41 -4.56 -19.13
CA ARG A 295 24.40 -3.53 -18.79
C ARG A 295 24.64 -2.94 -17.39
N PRO A 296 25.77 -2.27 -17.14
CA PRO A 296 26.10 -1.73 -15.82
C PRO A 296 25.23 -0.53 -15.41
N GLU A 297 24.62 0.17 -16.38
CA GLU A 297 23.89 1.43 -16.12
C GLU A 297 22.75 1.28 -15.09
N ALA A 298 22.06 0.14 -15.07
CA ALA A 298 21.02 -0.13 -14.09
C ALA A 298 21.56 -0.19 -12.66
N LEU A 299 22.73 -0.81 -12.46
CA LEU A 299 23.41 -0.87 -11.17
C LEU A 299 23.99 0.49 -10.76
N LYS A 300 24.59 1.22 -11.70
CA LYS A 300 25.11 2.58 -11.44
C LYS A 300 24.01 3.50 -10.92
N LYS A 301 22.84 3.47 -11.58
CA LYS A 301 21.66 4.24 -11.17
C LYS A 301 21.15 3.79 -9.79
N SER A 302 21.05 2.48 -9.56
CA SER A 302 20.51 1.92 -8.32
C SER A 302 21.39 2.18 -7.09
N TYR A 303 22.72 2.09 -7.23
CA TYR A 303 23.68 2.29 -6.16
C TYR A 303 24.25 3.72 -6.09
N GLY A 304 23.92 4.58 -7.06
CA GLY A 304 24.40 5.97 -7.10
C GLY A 304 25.92 6.09 -7.24
N THR A 305 26.55 5.20 -8.03
CA THR A 305 28.01 5.16 -8.22
C THR A 305 28.38 4.89 -9.68
N GLN A 306 29.52 5.45 -10.11
CA GLN A 306 30.12 5.10 -11.41
C GLN A 306 31.05 3.88 -11.29
N ASP A 307 31.66 3.68 -10.12
CA ASP A 307 32.54 2.54 -9.80
C ASP A 307 31.75 1.40 -9.16
N ILE A 308 31.17 0.52 -9.99
CA ILE A 308 30.46 -0.69 -9.53
C ILE A 308 31.44 -1.73 -8.99
N THR A 309 32.69 -1.74 -9.49
CA THR A 309 33.73 -2.69 -9.07
C THR A 309 34.07 -2.62 -7.60
N ARG A 310 33.79 -1.49 -6.93
CA ARG A 310 34.02 -1.30 -5.49
C ARG A 310 32.90 -1.84 -4.61
N LEU A 311 31.79 -2.33 -5.18
CA LEU A 311 30.68 -2.91 -4.40
C LEU A 311 31.08 -4.20 -3.68
N ASP A 312 32.19 -4.84 -4.07
CA ASP A 312 32.77 -5.97 -3.36
C ASP A 312 33.34 -5.60 -1.97
N GLN A 313 33.66 -4.33 -1.73
CA GLN A 313 34.10 -3.80 -0.44
C GLN A 313 32.90 -3.55 0.47
N LEU A 314 32.88 -4.19 1.64
CA LEU A 314 31.73 -4.11 2.55
C LEU A 314 31.45 -2.67 2.99
N ASP A 315 32.47 -1.91 3.38
CA ASP A 315 32.30 -0.53 3.87
C ASP A 315 31.69 0.38 2.79
N PHE A 316 32.16 0.26 1.55
CA PHE A 316 31.62 1.01 0.41
C PHE A 316 30.17 0.60 0.11
N PHE A 317 29.87 -0.70 0.15
CA PHE A 317 28.50 -1.20 -0.02
C PHE A 317 27.55 -0.67 1.07
N GLN A 318 28.01 -0.63 2.32
CA GLN A 318 27.24 -0.09 3.45
C GLN A 318 26.96 1.40 3.31
N GLU A 319 27.96 2.20 2.88
CA GLU A 319 27.77 3.62 2.60
C GLU A 319 26.70 3.88 1.54
N ARG A 320 26.61 3.03 0.49
CA ARG A 320 25.62 3.19 -0.59
C ARG A 320 24.23 2.70 -0.22
N THR A 321 24.12 1.66 0.59
CA THR A 321 22.83 1.04 0.94
C THR A 321 22.24 1.57 2.24
N GLY A 322 23.07 2.15 3.12
CA GLY A 322 22.70 2.54 4.48
C GLY A 322 22.45 1.34 5.41
N LEU A 323 22.98 0.16 5.07
CA LEU A 323 22.85 -1.05 5.89
C LEU A 323 23.99 -1.17 6.89
N THR A 324 23.69 -1.76 8.04
CA THR A 324 24.70 -2.20 9.01
C THR A 324 25.27 -3.57 8.65
N THR A 325 26.41 -3.93 9.22
CA THR A 325 27.04 -5.25 9.03
C THR A 325 26.12 -6.40 9.39
N ASP A 326 25.40 -6.28 10.50
CA ASP A 326 24.45 -7.29 10.96
C ASP A 326 23.27 -7.46 9.99
N GLN A 327 22.76 -6.36 9.43
CA GLN A 327 21.73 -6.44 8.39
C GLN A 327 22.26 -7.09 7.11
N VAL A 328 23.50 -6.81 6.71
CA VAL A 328 24.12 -7.50 5.56
C VAL A 328 24.23 -9.01 5.84
N GLU A 329 24.66 -9.42 7.03
CA GLU A 329 24.68 -10.84 7.44
C GLU A 329 23.28 -11.46 7.41
N GLN A 330 22.24 -10.70 7.77
CA GLN A 330 20.85 -11.13 7.65
C GLN A 330 20.43 -11.38 6.20
N PHE A 331 20.75 -10.48 5.26
CA PHE A 331 20.46 -10.67 3.83
C PHE A 331 21.21 -11.84 3.21
N LEU A 332 22.37 -12.22 3.76
CA LEU A 332 23.16 -13.35 3.25
C LEU A 332 22.87 -14.67 3.98
N ALA A 333 21.97 -14.66 4.98
CA ALA A 333 21.73 -15.79 5.90
C ALA A 333 23.02 -16.32 6.56
N GLN A 334 23.83 -15.41 7.13
CA GLN A 334 25.15 -15.70 7.71
C GLN A 334 25.22 -15.45 9.22
N GLY A 335 26.21 -16.08 9.85
CA GLY A 335 26.46 -15.94 11.28
C GLY A 335 25.26 -16.42 12.09
N ARG A 336 24.64 -15.52 12.85
CA ARG A 336 23.44 -15.83 13.64
C ARG A 336 22.19 -16.11 12.79
N TYR A 337 22.22 -15.73 11.52
CA TYR A 337 21.12 -15.94 10.57
C TYR A 337 21.32 -17.18 9.70
N SER A 338 22.31 -18.03 9.98
CA SER A 338 22.47 -19.27 9.22
C SER A 338 21.25 -20.19 9.36
N PRO A 339 20.75 -20.77 8.25
CA PRO A 339 19.56 -21.59 8.26
C PRO A 339 19.80 -22.87 9.07
N ARG A 340 18.77 -23.28 9.81
CA ARG A 340 18.73 -24.54 10.55
C ARG A 340 17.58 -25.38 10.02
N SER A 341 17.90 -26.54 9.46
CA SER A 341 16.91 -27.48 8.93
C SER A 341 16.27 -28.29 10.06
N SER A 342 14.99 -28.62 9.90
CA SER A 342 14.32 -29.57 10.77
C SER A 342 14.92 -30.97 10.61
N ILE A 343 15.11 -31.66 11.72
CA ILE A 343 15.51 -33.08 11.74
C ILE A 343 14.31 -34.02 11.56
N ASN A 344 13.09 -33.47 11.53
CA ASN A 344 11.84 -34.22 11.57
C ASN A 344 11.02 -34.06 10.28
N SER A 345 11.57 -33.41 9.26
CA SER A 345 10.91 -33.15 7.99
C SER A 345 11.46 -34.05 6.88
N PRO A 346 10.74 -34.16 5.75
CA PRO A 346 11.35 -34.60 4.50
C PRO A 346 12.51 -33.68 4.10
N ASP A 347 13.38 -34.20 3.24
CA ASP A 347 14.48 -33.42 2.66
C ASP A 347 13.92 -32.21 1.90
N ALA A 348 14.58 -31.05 2.09
CA ALA A 348 14.24 -29.84 1.36
C ALA A 348 14.50 -30.02 -0.14
N THR A 349 13.65 -29.43 -0.97
CA THR A 349 13.83 -29.43 -2.43
C THR A 349 14.98 -28.51 -2.88
N GLN A 350 15.41 -27.56 -2.05
CA GLN A 350 16.65 -26.78 -2.21
C GLN A 350 17.29 -26.48 -0.85
N SER A 351 18.59 -26.21 -0.87
CA SER A 351 19.46 -26.18 0.33
C SER A 351 19.76 -24.77 0.90
N VAL A 352 19.08 -23.70 0.46
CA VAL A 352 19.50 -22.31 0.77
C VAL A 352 18.38 -21.43 1.32
N TYR A 353 17.79 -21.75 2.47
CA TYR A 353 16.80 -20.86 3.11
C TYR A 353 17.39 -19.48 3.50
N GLY A 354 16.61 -18.42 3.25
CA GLY A 354 16.86 -17.06 3.72
C GLY A 354 17.67 -16.17 2.77
N ALA A 355 18.34 -16.74 1.78
CA ALA A 355 19.07 -16.01 0.75
C ALA A 355 18.99 -16.71 -0.63
N SER A 356 17.96 -17.53 -0.87
CA SER A 356 17.77 -18.27 -2.12
C SER A 356 17.61 -17.32 -3.31
N TYR A 357 16.82 -16.25 -3.18
CA TYR A 357 16.58 -15.30 -4.26
C TYR A 357 17.87 -14.58 -4.67
N ILE A 358 18.65 -14.14 -3.70
CA ILE A 358 19.91 -13.43 -3.94
C ILE A 358 20.91 -14.34 -4.65
N ASN A 359 21.02 -15.59 -4.23
CA ASN A 359 22.01 -16.53 -4.78
C ASN A 359 21.61 -17.11 -6.13
N GLY A 360 20.31 -17.19 -6.44
CA GLY A 360 19.82 -17.79 -7.67
C GLY A 360 20.06 -19.30 -7.71
N SER A 361 20.39 -19.83 -8.89
CA SER A 361 20.57 -21.27 -9.07
C SER A 361 21.78 -21.82 -8.32
N GLU A 362 21.65 -23.06 -7.82
CA GLU A 362 22.61 -23.72 -6.89
C GLU A 362 23.99 -24.02 -7.50
N SER A 363 24.21 -23.72 -8.78
CA SER A 363 25.46 -24.03 -9.50
C SER A 363 26.70 -23.27 -9.00
N THR A 364 26.51 -22.20 -8.23
CA THR A 364 27.59 -21.33 -7.74
C THR A 364 27.53 -21.21 -6.22
N PRO A 365 28.68 -21.18 -5.52
CA PRO A 365 28.69 -20.98 -4.07
C PRO A 365 27.90 -19.74 -3.62
N PRO A 366 27.27 -19.77 -2.43
CA PRO A 366 26.47 -18.65 -1.95
C PRO A 366 27.32 -17.39 -1.71
N LEU A 367 26.70 -16.23 -1.93
CA LEU A 367 27.30 -14.92 -1.72
C LEU A 367 27.62 -14.80 -0.23
N ARG A 368 28.87 -14.47 0.10
CA ARG A 368 29.28 -14.38 1.50
C ARG A 368 30.27 -13.27 1.77
N ILE A 369 30.27 -12.79 3.00
CA ILE A 369 31.26 -11.82 3.45
C ILE A 369 32.34 -12.52 4.28
N GLU A 370 33.60 -12.24 3.96
CA GLU A 370 34.74 -12.80 4.67
C GLU A 370 35.76 -11.69 4.96
N THR A 371 36.55 -11.86 6.02
CA THR A 371 37.62 -10.92 6.37
C THR A 371 38.89 -11.28 5.62
N GLN A 372 39.34 -10.41 4.72
CA GLN A 372 40.60 -10.54 4.01
C GLN A 372 41.57 -9.45 4.49
N GLY A 373 42.56 -9.84 5.29
CA GLY A 373 43.50 -8.90 5.89
C GLY A 373 42.80 -7.92 6.84
N ALA A 374 42.84 -6.63 6.51
CA ALA A 374 42.23 -5.57 7.31
C ALA A 374 40.80 -5.18 6.85
N SER A 375 40.27 -5.79 5.78
CA SER A 375 38.99 -5.39 5.17
C SER A 375 38.04 -6.58 5.02
N ARG A 376 36.73 -6.33 5.15
CA ARG A 376 35.68 -7.31 4.84
C ARG A 376 35.23 -7.14 3.39
N VAL A 377 35.19 -8.25 2.66
CA VAL A 377 34.82 -8.25 1.24
C VAL A 377 33.77 -9.32 0.93
N PHE A 378 32.99 -9.08 -0.11
CA PHE A 378 32.09 -10.08 -0.68
C PHE A 378 32.89 -11.10 -1.50
N LEU A 379 32.54 -12.37 -1.36
CA LEU A 379 33.03 -13.49 -2.15
C LEU A 379 31.90 -14.08 -2.98
N HIS A 380 32.24 -14.62 -4.15
CA HIS A 380 31.27 -15.15 -5.11
C HIS A 380 30.23 -14.11 -5.54
N TYR A 381 30.62 -12.84 -5.56
CA TYR A 381 29.77 -11.75 -6.05
C TYR A 381 29.65 -11.79 -7.57
N SER A 382 28.55 -11.22 -8.05
CA SER A 382 28.34 -10.92 -9.46
C SER A 382 27.42 -9.70 -9.56
N ASP A 383 27.45 -9.03 -10.71
CA ASP A 383 26.56 -7.90 -10.99
C ASP A 383 25.07 -8.30 -10.82
N GLU A 384 24.72 -9.52 -11.26
CA GLU A 384 23.37 -10.06 -11.08
C GLU A 384 23.00 -10.24 -9.60
N ARG A 385 23.93 -10.73 -8.77
CA ARG A 385 23.68 -10.89 -7.33
C ARG A 385 23.55 -9.55 -6.62
N PHE A 386 24.32 -8.53 -7.01
CA PHE A 386 24.13 -7.17 -6.50
C PHE A 386 22.81 -6.54 -6.97
N ASP A 387 22.32 -6.89 -8.15
CA ASP A 387 20.99 -6.48 -8.61
C ASP A 387 19.87 -7.17 -7.82
N ARG A 388 19.95 -8.50 -7.64
CA ARG A 388 19.01 -9.23 -6.77
C ARG A 388 19.04 -8.67 -5.34
N LEU A 389 20.22 -8.38 -4.81
CA LEU A 389 20.40 -7.81 -3.48
C LEU A 389 19.75 -6.42 -3.36
N GLN A 390 19.91 -5.53 -4.34
CA GLN A 390 19.26 -4.22 -4.26
C GLN A 390 17.72 -4.31 -4.32
N ARG A 391 17.17 -5.23 -5.13
CA ARG A 391 15.72 -5.49 -5.18
C ARG A 391 15.20 -6.06 -3.87
N MET A 392 15.93 -7.01 -3.28
CA MET A 392 15.56 -7.64 -2.00
C MET A 392 15.60 -6.61 -0.85
N ILE A 393 16.62 -5.74 -0.80
CA ILE A 393 16.71 -4.65 0.19
C ILE A 393 15.50 -3.71 0.07
N ARG A 394 15.13 -3.33 -1.16
CA ARG A 394 13.99 -2.44 -1.40
C ARG A 394 12.68 -3.10 -1.05
N LEU A 395 12.45 -4.34 -1.48
CA LEU A 395 11.24 -5.10 -1.15
C LEU A 395 11.09 -5.25 0.37
N HIS A 396 12.15 -5.60 1.09
CA HIS A 396 12.14 -5.65 2.55
C HIS A 396 11.69 -4.33 3.16
N ARG A 397 12.25 -3.19 2.71
CA ARG A 397 11.88 -1.85 3.21
C ARG A 397 10.46 -1.42 2.83
N TRP A 398 9.96 -1.80 1.66
CA TRP A 398 8.64 -1.39 1.18
C TRP A 398 7.51 -2.23 1.77
N THR A 399 7.77 -3.51 2.03
CA THR A 399 6.76 -4.46 2.53
C THR A 399 6.83 -4.67 4.04
N ASP A 400 7.94 -4.32 4.67
CA ASP A 400 8.25 -4.59 6.09
C ASP A 400 8.21 -6.09 6.44
N ILE A 401 8.36 -6.98 5.44
CA ILE A 401 8.41 -8.42 5.64
C ILE A 401 9.85 -8.81 6.05
N PRO A 402 10.05 -9.65 7.09
CA PRO A 402 11.37 -10.13 7.47
C PRO A 402 12.10 -10.83 6.31
N VAL A 403 13.41 -10.59 6.18
CA VAL A 403 14.19 -10.96 4.98
C VAL A 403 14.04 -12.44 4.60
N ALA A 404 14.16 -13.36 5.56
CA ALA A 404 14.08 -14.80 5.27
C ALA A 404 12.66 -15.26 4.88
N GLU A 405 11.63 -14.61 5.42
CA GLU A 405 10.23 -14.89 5.10
C GLU A 405 9.87 -14.33 3.71
N LEU A 406 10.39 -13.14 3.40
CA LEU A 406 10.26 -12.51 2.09
C LEU A 406 10.99 -13.34 1.01
N ASP A 407 12.18 -13.85 1.30
CA ASP A 407 12.92 -14.77 0.43
C ASP A 407 12.09 -16.02 0.13
N THR A 408 11.53 -16.66 1.16
CA THR A 408 10.66 -17.83 1.00
C THR A 408 9.41 -17.51 0.18
N LEU A 409 8.77 -16.38 0.43
CA LEU A 409 7.57 -15.93 -0.30
C LEU A 409 7.86 -15.72 -1.79
N ILE A 410 8.95 -15.02 -2.12
CA ILE A 410 9.37 -14.78 -3.50
C ILE A 410 9.74 -16.10 -4.18
N ILE A 411 10.54 -16.94 -3.53
CA ILE A 411 11.01 -18.19 -4.11
C ILE A 411 9.86 -19.16 -4.38
N ASN A 412 8.90 -19.29 -3.46
CA ASN A 412 7.75 -20.15 -3.69
C ASN A 412 6.86 -19.64 -4.83
N ALA A 413 6.73 -18.32 -5.00
CA ALA A 413 6.04 -17.75 -6.16
C ALA A 413 6.78 -18.07 -7.46
N LEU A 414 8.10 -17.87 -7.49
CA LEU A 414 8.96 -18.15 -8.64
C LEU A 414 8.91 -19.63 -9.04
N ARG A 415 9.01 -20.55 -8.08
CA ARG A 415 8.91 -22.00 -8.34
C ARG A 415 7.52 -22.44 -8.79
N SER A 416 6.48 -21.85 -8.19
CA SER A 416 5.09 -22.13 -8.57
C SER A 416 4.82 -21.76 -10.04
N GLU A 417 5.44 -20.69 -10.52
CA GLU A 417 5.42 -20.27 -11.94
C GLU A 417 6.42 -21.05 -12.82
N GLY A 418 7.54 -21.54 -12.24
CA GLY A 418 8.67 -22.09 -12.99
C GLY A 418 9.60 -21.02 -13.57
N SER A 419 9.70 -19.85 -12.91
CA SER A 419 10.57 -18.73 -13.28
C SER A 419 11.76 -18.61 -12.31
N ASP A 420 12.88 -18.07 -12.79
CA ASP A 420 14.06 -17.74 -11.96
C ASP A 420 14.22 -16.23 -11.68
N THR A 421 13.37 -15.40 -12.27
CA THR A 421 13.41 -13.93 -12.15
C THR A 421 12.08 -13.36 -11.70
N LEU A 422 12.11 -12.25 -10.95
CA LEU A 422 10.89 -11.56 -10.51
C LEU A 422 9.99 -11.26 -11.70
N SER A 423 8.72 -11.64 -11.57
CA SER A 423 7.73 -11.56 -12.62
C SER A 423 6.49 -10.80 -12.14
N ALA A 424 5.53 -10.60 -13.05
CA ALA A 424 4.23 -10.06 -12.66
C ALA A 424 3.56 -10.94 -11.59
N ASN A 425 3.79 -12.25 -11.61
CA ASN A 425 3.27 -13.19 -10.61
C ASN A 425 3.88 -12.97 -9.22
N THR A 426 5.14 -12.54 -9.14
CA THR A 426 5.72 -12.12 -7.84
C THR A 426 4.97 -10.91 -7.26
N LEU A 427 4.65 -9.91 -8.10
CA LEU A 427 3.89 -8.73 -7.66
C LEU A 427 2.43 -9.07 -7.29
N ARG A 428 1.77 -9.93 -8.08
CA ARG A 428 0.42 -10.46 -7.76
C ARG A 428 0.44 -11.18 -6.41
N THR A 429 1.46 -12.01 -6.18
CA THR A 429 1.66 -12.76 -4.93
C THR A 429 1.80 -11.81 -3.75
N LEU A 430 2.69 -10.80 -3.83
CA LEU A 430 2.85 -9.80 -2.77
C LEU A 430 1.54 -9.04 -2.50
N GLY A 431 0.76 -8.75 -3.54
CA GLY A 431 -0.52 -8.08 -3.41
C GLY A 431 -1.60 -8.92 -2.73
N VAL A 432 -1.83 -10.14 -3.20
CA VAL A 432 -2.81 -11.05 -2.59
C VAL A 432 -2.40 -11.44 -1.17
N TYR A 433 -1.09 -11.63 -0.92
CA TYR A 433 -0.57 -11.79 0.44
C TYR A 433 -0.94 -10.60 1.32
N ARG A 434 -0.65 -9.37 0.89
CA ARG A 434 -0.96 -8.16 1.67
C ARG A 434 -2.46 -8.05 1.96
N TYR A 435 -3.30 -8.32 0.97
CA TYR A 435 -4.76 -8.33 1.12
C TYR A 435 -5.22 -9.35 2.17
N LEU A 436 -4.78 -10.61 2.08
CA LEU A 436 -5.20 -11.67 3.01
C LEU A 436 -4.55 -11.54 4.39
N ASN A 437 -3.34 -10.99 4.48
CA ASN A 437 -2.70 -10.70 5.77
C ASN A 437 -3.48 -9.63 6.54
N GLN A 438 -3.95 -8.56 5.86
CA GLN A 438 -4.77 -7.53 6.50
C GLN A 438 -6.12 -8.06 7.00
N ARG A 439 -6.71 -9.04 6.32
CA ARG A 439 -8.05 -9.59 6.66
C ARG A 439 -8.00 -10.76 7.63
N HIS A 440 -7.05 -11.67 7.44
CA HIS A 440 -6.98 -12.98 8.12
C HIS A 440 -5.70 -13.19 8.93
N GLY A 441 -4.74 -12.26 8.88
CA GLY A 441 -3.49 -12.35 9.64
C GLY A 441 -2.58 -13.51 9.23
N ILE A 442 -2.63 -13.95 7.97
CA ILE A 442 -1.78 -15.03 7.46
C ILE A 442 -0.31 -14.58 7.39
N ALA A 443 0.59 -15.36 7.98
CA ALA A 443 2.03 -15.06 7.96
C ALA A 443 2.66 -15.31 6.58
N PRO A 444 3.80 -14.66 6.24
CA PRO A 444 4.38 -14.77 4.90
C PRO A 444 4.79 -16.20 4.53
N GLU A 445 5.41 -16.96 5.43
CA GLU A 445 5.77 -18.36 5.17
C GLU A 445 4.55 -19.28 5.04
N GLU A 446 3.47 -19.02 5.78
CA GLU A 446 2.22 -19.76 5.63
C GLU A 446 1.61 -19.51 4.26
N PHE A 447 1.58 -18.24 3.82
CA PHE A 447 1.08 -17.87 2.50
C PHE A 447 1.99 -18.40 1.37
N ALA A 448 3.31 -18.37 1.55
CA ALA A 448 4.27 -18.96 0.62
C ALA A 448 4.01 -20.47 0.42
N SER A 449 3.65 -21.18 1.49
CA SER A 449 3.30 -22.60 1.46
C SER A 449 1.99 -22.87 0.72
N LEU A 450 1.15 -21.85 0.52
CA LEU A 450 -0.03 -21.96 -0.35
C LEU A 450 0.34 -22.02 -1.84
N LEU A 451 1.53 -21.57 -2.22
CA LEU A 451 1.99 -21.55 -3.61
C LEU A 451 2.86 -22.75 -3.95
N HIS A 452 3.76 -23.14 -3.03
CA HIS A 452 4.69 -24.25 -3.24
C HIS A 452 5.04 -24.94 -1.91
N ASP A 453 6.31 -25.27 -1.67
CA ASP A 453 6.73 -26.14 -0.59
C ASP A 453 6.71 -25.40 0.75
N MET A 454 6.28 -26.09 1.80
CA MET A 454 6.39 -25.58 3.16
C MET A 454 7.87 -25.48 3.56
N PRO A 455 8.32 -24.35 4.16
CA PRO A 455 9.69 -24.22 4.65
C PRO A 455 9.97 -25.20 5.80
N VAL A 456 11.02 -25.99 5.60
CA VAL A 456 11.57 -26.95 6.59
C VAL A 456 12.80 -26.39 7.32
N GLU A 457 13.21 -25.17 7.00
CA GLU A 457 14.33 -24.47 7.62
C GLU A 457 13.87 -23.13 8.21
N ALA A 458 14.65 -22.61 9.16
CA ALA A 458 14.46 -21.26 9.71
C ALA A 458 15.81 -20.63 10.13
N CYS A 459 15.87 -19.30 10.10
CA CYS A 459 17.04 -18.52 10.54
C CYS A 459 16.93 -18.13 12.03
N GLY A 460 18.07 -17.95 12.69
CA GLY A 460 18.11 -17.43 14.07
C GLY A 460 17.51 -18.40 15.07
N GLU A 461 16.73 -17.89 16.03
CA GLU A 461 16.07 -18.71 17.05
C GLU A 461 14.70 -19.26 16.62
N ARG A 462 14.21 -18.88 15.42
CA ARG A 462 12.91 -19.33 14.92
C ARG A 462 12.91 -20.84 14.68
N VAL A 463 11.73 -21.42 14.87
CA VAL A 463 11.43 -22.83 14.56
C VAL A 463 10.90 -22.90 13.11
N PRO A 464 11.34 -23.84 12.27
CA PRO A 464 10.80 -24.01 10.92
C PRO A 464 9.27 -24.18 10.89
N LEU A 465 8.60 -23.70 9.83
CA LEU A 465 7.14 -23.79 9.74
C LEU A 465 6.66 -25.25 9.82
N PHE A 466 7.38 -26.18 9.20
CA PHE A 466 7.09 -27.61 9.31
C PHE A 466 6.99 -28.08 10.76
N ASP A 467 7.96 -27.70 11.59
CA ASP A 467 7.97 -28.08 13.00
C ASP A 467 6.90 -27.36 13.82
N GLN A 468 6.57 -26.12 13.47
CA GLN A 468 5.49 -25.37 14.11
C GLN A 468 4.12 -26.04 13.89
N VAL A 469 3.93 -26.68 12.72
CA VAL A 469 2.68 -27.34 12.35
C VAL A 469 2.66 -28.78 12.88
N PHE A 470 3.63 -29.61 12.51
CA PHE A 470 3.57 -31.05 12.76
C PHE A 470 4.25 -31.48 14.07
N ASN A 471 5.20 -30.69 14.59
CA ASN A 471 6.01 -31.07 15.75
C ASN A 471 5.77 -30.22 17.00
N ARG A 472 4.64 -29.49 17.06
CA ARG A 472 4.31 -28.59 18.17
C ARG A 472 4.18 -29.31 19.51
N THR A 473 3.50 -30.46 19.52
CA THR A 473 3.21 -31.21 20.76
C THR A 473 4.08 -32.45 20.93
N ARG A 474 4.76 -32.92 19.86
CA ARG A 474 5.61 -34.12 19.83
C ARG A 474 4.95 -35.37 20.45
N LEU A 475 3.62 -35.47 20.35
CA LEU A 475 2.86 -36.57 20.95
C LEU A 475 3.01 -37.87 20.17
N LEU A 476 3.28 -37.79 18.87
CA LEU A 476 3.43 -38.92 17.97
C LEU A 476 4.87 -38.98 17.46
N GLU A 477 5.35 -40.21 17.22
CA GLU A 477 6.65 -40.44 16.62
C GLU A 477 6.64 -39.98 15.15
N ASN A 478 7.69 -39.27 14.76
CA ASN A 478 7.84 -38.77 13.40
C ASN A 478 7.94 -39.94 12.41
N PRO A 479 7.23 -39.87 11.28
CA PRO A 479 7.36 -40.87 10.24
C PRO A 479 8.78 -40.80 9.66
N VAL A 480 9.24 -41.94 9.15
CA VAL A 480 10.57 -42.04 8.58
C VAL A 480 10.53 -41.50 7.15
N TRP A 481 11.01 -40.27 6.96
CA TRP A 481 11.06 -39.57 5.67
C TRP A 481 12.16 -40.08 4.72
N GLN A 482 12.39 -41.40 4.70
CA GLN A 482 13.52 -42.06 4.04
C GLN A 482 13.70 -41.73 2.55
N TYR A 483 14.97 -41.68 2.13
CA TYR A 483 15.39 -41.80 0.73
C TYR A 483 15.81 -43.26 0.44
N PRO A 484 15.37 -43.89 -0.66
CA PRO A 484 14.55 -43.36 -1.75
C PRO A 484 13.09 -43.16 -1.35
N LYS A 485 12.42 -42.23 -2.03
CA LYS A 485 11.02 -41.89 -1.80
C LYS A 485 10.13 -43.13 -1.87
N LYS A 486 9.44 -43.41 -0.76
CA LYS A 486 8.49 -44.51 -0.65
C LYS A 486 7.09 -44.01 -1.03
N PRO A 487 6.29 -44.76 -1.82
CA PRO A 487 4.90 -44.40 -2.06
C PRO A 487 4.12 -44.37 -0.74
N LEU A 488 3.32 -43.33 -0.55
CA LEU A 488 2.46 -43.17 0.62
C LEU A 488 1.11 -43.84 0.31
N ALA A 489 0.94 -45.09 0.78
CA ALA A 489 -0.33 -45.79 0.66
C ALA A 489 -1.31 -45.30 1.73
N VAL A 490 -2.59 -45.14 1.38
CA VAL A 490 -3.69 -44.73 2.30
C VAL A 490 -3.77 -45.60 3.57
N THR A 491 -3.23 -46.81 3.55
CA THR A 491 -3.17 -47.74 4.69
C THR A 491 -2.08 -47.44 5.71
N ASP A 492 -1.19 -46.45 5.48
CA ASP A 492 -0.14 -46.05 6.42
C ASP A 492 -0.69 -45.24 7.59
N GLN A 493 -1.28 -45.96 8.55
CA GLN A 493 -1.96 -45.36 9.69
C GLN A 493 -1.04 -44.50 10.56
N GLN A 494 0.27 -44.82 10.65
CA GLN A 494 1.20 -44.04 11.46
C GLN A 494 1.42 -42.66 10.85
N THR A 495 1.76 -42.60 9.56
CA THR A 495 2.00 -41.34 8.85
C THR A 495 0.74 -40.48 8.80
N PHE A 496 -0.43 -41.06 8.51
CA PHE A 496 -1.67 -40.29 8.52
C PHE A 496 -2.09 -39.82 9.91
N SER A 497 -1.83 -40.59 10.97
CA SER A 497 -2.08 -40.14 12.35
C SER A 497 -1.16 -38.96 12.74
N TYR A 498 0.08 -38.97 12.26
CA TYR A 498 1.00 -37.85 12.44
C TYR A 498 0.51 -36.58 11.71
N LEU A 499 0.15 -36.73 10.43
CA LEU A 499 -0.37 -35.62 9.62
C LEU A 499 -1.71 -35.08 10.16
N SER A 500 -2.59 -35.97 10.63
CA SER A 500 -3.83 -35.67 11.35
C SER A 500 -3.59 -34.71 12.51
N ALA A 501 -2.65 -35.08 13.38
CA ALA A 501 -2.38 -34.35 14.60
C ALA A 501 -1.79 -32.97 14.31
N GLY A 502 -0.89 -32.87 13.32
CA GLY A 502 -0.29 -31.60 12.92
C GLY A 502 -1.27 -30.64 12.25
N LEU A 503 -2.13 -31.15 11.35
CA LEU A 503 -3.14 -30.33 10.67
C LEU A 503 -4.37 -30.04 11.55
N GLY A 504 -4.54 -30.77 12.64
CA GLY A 504 -5.72 -30.68 13.51
C GLY A 504 -6.99 -31.23 12.84
N LEU A 505 -6.84 -32.23 11.96
CA LEU A 505 -7.94 -32.79 11.16
C LEU A 505 -8.22 -34.26 11.55
N PRO A 506 -9.49 -34.67 11.67
CA PRO A 506 -9.83 -36.07 11.91
C PRO A 506 -9.56 -36.95 10.69
N MET A 507 -9.34 -38.25 10.93
CA MET A 507 -9.19 -39.28 9.90
C MET A 507 -10.56 -39.71 9.33
N SER A 508 -11.31 -38.76 8.79
CA SER A 508 -12.61 -38.99 8.15
C SER A 508 -12.56 -38.74 6.65
N GLN A 509 -13.56 -39.31 5.94
CA GLN A 509 -13.77 -39.11 4.50
C GLN A 509 -14.08 -37.65 4.13
N ASP A 510 -14.49 -36.83 5.10
CA ASP A 510 -14.84 -35.42 4.91
C ASP A 510 -13.72 -34.45 5.34
N ALA A 511 -12.60 -34.97 5.86
CA ALA A 511 -11.48 -34.17 6.37
C ALA A 511 -10.15 -34.60 5.74
N LEU A 512 -9.23 -35.25 6.46
CA LEU A 512 -7.91 -35.54 5.87
C LEU A 512 -8.00 -36.48 4.67
N LEU A 513 -8.84 -37.51 4.70
CA LEU A 513 -8.90 -38.48 3.60
C LEU A 513 -9.43 -37.82 2.31
N LEU A 514 -10.29 -36.81 2.42
CA LEU A 514 -10.73 -35.98 1.29
C LEU A 514 -9.54 -35.25 0.65
N LEU A 515 -8.67 -34.64 1.48
CA LEU A 515 -7.50 -33.91 1.01
C LEU A 515 -6.49 -34.86 0.34
N VAL A 516 -6.34 -36.08 0.89
CA VAL A 516 -5.49 -37.13 0.32
C VAL A 516 -6.01 -37.57 -1.04
N GLN A 517 -7.30 -37.86 -1.17
CA GLN A 517 -7.92 -38.24 -2.46
C GLN A 517 -7.75 -37.15 -3.52
N GLN A 518 -7.90 -35.88 -3.15
CA GLN A 518 -7.65 -34.76 -4.07
C GLN A 518 -6.17 -34.68 -4.48
N SER A 519 -5.25 -34.85 -3.54
CA SER A 519 -3.82 -34.87 -3.84
C SER A 519 -3.44 -36.05 -4.75
N GLU A 520 -4.02 -37.24 -4.57
CA GLU A 520 -3.84 -38.39 -5.48
C GLU A 520 -4.29 -38.08 -6.91
N GLN A 521 -5.37 -37.30 -7.06
CA GLN A 521 -5.94 -36.97 -8.37
C GLN A 521 -5.08 -36.02 -9.19
N TYR A 522 -4.44 -35.02 -8.55
CA TYR A 522 -3.77 -33.94 -9.28
C TYR A 522 -2.24 -33.90 -9.14
N LEU A 523 -1.65 -34.66 -8.22
CA LEU A 523 -0.19 -34.82 -8.10
C LEU A 523 0.31 -36.02 -8.91
N PRO A 524 1.59 -36.05 -9.33
CA PRO A 524 2.16 -37.18 -10.06
C PRO A 524 2.30 -38.47 -9.23
N GLY A 525 2.02 -38.42 -7.92
CA GLY A 525 1.99 -39.54 -6.99
C GLY A 525 2.09 -39.04 -5.54
N LEU A 526 1.54 -39.81 -4.59
CA LEU A 526 1.75 -39.54 -3.16
C LEU A 526 2.99 -40.29 -2.67
N GLU A 527 3.94 -39.54 -2.13
CA GLU A 527 5.21 -40.06 -1.63
C GLU A 527 5.47 -39.52 -0.22
N HIS A 528 6.43 -40.12 0.50
CA HIS A 528 6.92 -39.59 1.78
C HIS A 528 7.83 -38.38 1.54
N ASP A 529 7.30 -37.33 0.92
CA ASP A 529 8.05 -36.18 0.45
C ASP A 529 7.41 -34.82 0.76
N LEU A 530 8.20 -33.75 0.60
CA LEU A 530 7.78 -32.40 0.93
C LEU A 530 6.62 -31.88 0.06
N PRO A 531 6.57 -32.13 -1.27
CA PRO A 531 5.42 -31.76 -2.10
C PRO A 531 4.09 -32.36 -1.61
N THR A 532 4.08 -33.64 -1.22
CA THR A 532 2.88 -34.31 -0.69
C THR A 532 2.39 -33.63 0.59
N VAL A 533 3.28 -33.43 1.57
CA VAL A 533 2.91 -32.78 2.84
C VAL A 533 2.47 -31.32 2.63
N SER A 534 3.14 -30.59 1.73
CA SER A 534 2.82 -29.20 1.41
C SER A 534 1.46 -29.08 0.73
N SER A 535 1.07 -30.04 -0.12
CA SER A 535 -0.26 -30.08 -0.73
C SER A 535 -1.38 -30.28 0.30
N LEU A 536 -1.19 -31.19 1.26
CA LEU A 536 -2.16 -31.41 2.34
C LEU A 536 -2.26 -30.19 3.25
N TYR A 537 -1.10 -29.60 3.61
CA TYR A 537 -1.07 -28.38 4.40
C TYR A 537 -1.77 -27.22 3.69
N ARG A 538 -1.49 -26.98 2.41
CA ARG A 538 -2.11 -25.92 1.61
C ARG A 538 -3.63 -25.98 1.67
N GLN A 539 -4.21 -27.14 1.33
CA GLN A 539 -5.66 -27.33 1.34
C GLN A 539 -6.25 -27.10 2.75
N ALA A 540 -5.65 -27.71 3.77
CA ALA A 540 -6.10 -27.54 5.16
C ALA A 540 -5.97 -26.09 5.66
N ARG A 541 -4.88 -25.41 5.30
CA ARG A 541 -4.58 -24.05 5.75
C ARG A 541 -5.49 -23.02 5.10
N ILE A 542 -5.82 -23.19 3.81
CA ILE A 542 -6.79 -22.35 3.08
C ILE A 542 -8.17 -22.48 3.72
N ALA A 543 -8.65 -23.70 3.93
CA ALA A 543 -9.93 -23.94 4.60
C ALA A 543 -9.96 -23.28 5.99
N ARG A 544 -8.92 -23.50 6.80
CA ARG A 544 -8.79 -22.89 8.13
C ARG A 544 -8.72 -21.37 8.10
N MET A 545 -8.03 -20.77 7.13
CA MET A 545 -7.94 -19.32 6.97
C MET A 545 -9.30 -18.69 6.72
N LEU A 546 -10.13 -19.34 5.91
CA LEU A 546 -11.49 -18.87 5.59
C LEU A 546 -12.53 -19.23 6.66
N GLY A 547 -12.14 -19.99 7.69
CA GLY A 547 -13.04 -20.48 8.73
C GLY A 547 -13.96 -21.62 8.27
N LEU A 548 -13.51 -22.42 7.31
CA LEU A 548 -14.24 -23.55 6.73
C LEU A 548 -13.62 -24.90 7.12
N SER A 549 -14.43 -25.95 7.09
CA SER A 549 -13.94 -27.34 7.04
C SER A 549 -13.33 -27.68 5.67
N PRO A 550 -12.48 -28.73 5.58
CA PRO A 550 -11.95 -29.19 4.29
C PRO A 550 -13.03 -29.49 3.26
N LEU A 551 -14.11 -30.15 3.66
CA LEU A 551 -15.25 -30.45 2.79
C LEU A 551 -15.91 -29.17 2.24
N GLU A 552 -16.26 -28.23 3.12
CA GLU A 552 -16.89 -26.96 2.70
C GLU A 552 -16.01 -26.19 1.73
N CYS A 553 -14.71 -26.12 1.99
CA CYS A 553 -13.76 -25.42 1.12
C CYS A 553 -13.67 -26.06 -0.26
N THR A 554 -13.56 -27.39 -0.32
CA THR A 554 -13.49 -28.13 -1.60
C THR A 554 -14.79 -27.99 -2.39
N GLU A 555 -15.94 -28.21 -1.75
CA GLU A 555 -17.25 -28.15 -2.43
C GLU A 555 -17.55 -26.74 -2.92
N LEU A 556 -17.20 -25.71 -2.15
CA LEU A 556 -17.33 -24.32 -2.61
C LEU A 556 -16.38 -24.02 -3.78
N ALA A 557 -15.13 -24.47 -3.71
CA ALA A 557 -14.18 -24.24 -4.81
C ALA A 557 -14.63 -24.91 -6.11
N ARG A 558 -15.12 -26.15 -6.04
CA ARG A 558 -15.70 -26.87 -7.18
C ARG A 558 -16.96 -26.20 -7.71
N LEU A 559 -17.80 -25.65 -6.83
CA LEU A 559 -18.99 -24.90 -7.25
C LEU A 559 -18.63 -23.63 -8.04
N LEU A 560 -17.56 -22.93 -7.63
CA LEU A 560 -17.14 -21.66 -8.24
C LEU A 560 -16.39 -21.85 -9.57
N GLY A 561 -15.49 -22.83 -9.64
CA GLY A 561 -14.60 -22.98 -10.80
C GLY A 561 -14.27 -24.43 -11.17
N GLY A 562 -15.06 -25.39 -10.70
CA GLY A 562 -14.94 -26.79 -11.08
C GLY A 562 -13.60 -27.43 -10.70
N ASP A 563 -13.16 -28.37 -11.55
CA ASP A 563 -11.92 -29.12 -11.34
C ASP A 563 -10.66 -28.25 -11.40
N ASP A 564 -10.69 -27.13 -12.13
CA ASP A 564 -9.55 -26.20 -12.21
C ASP A 564 -9.26 -25.57 -10.84
N TYR A 565 -10.31 -25.20 -10.09
CA TYR A 565 -10.18 -24.68 -8.74
C TYR A 565 -9.69 -25.78 -7.77
N GLY A 566 -10.21 -27.00 -7.88
CA GLY A 566 -9.73 -28.14 -7.11
C GLY A 566 -8.24 -28.42 -7.35
N LYS A 567 -7.81 -28.42 -8.61
CA LYS A 567 -6.41 -28.58 -9.01
C LYS A 567 -5.53 -27.44 -8.47
N ALA A 568 -6.00 -26.20 -8.49
CA ALA A 568 -5.26 -25.06 -7.95
C ALA A 568 -5.07 -25.18 -6.42
N LEU A 569 -6.11 -25.59 -5.68
CA LEU A 569 -6.02 -25.84 -4.23
C LEU A 569 -4.99 -26.93 -3.89
N VAL A 570 -4.87 -27.96 -4.72
CA VAL A 570 -3.92 -29.06 -4.50
C VAL A 570 -2.51 -28.67 -4.90
N THR A 571 -2.32 -27.99 -6.02
CA THR A 571 -1.00 -27.76 -6.63
C THR A 571 -0.36 -26.42 -6.24
N GLY A 572 -1.15 -25.40 -5.89
CA GLY A 572 -0.66 -24.05 -5.61
C GLY A 572 -0.07 -23.32 -6.81
N ARG A 573 -0.27 -23.84 -8.03
CA ARG A 573 0.40 -23.32 -9.24
C ARG A 573 -0.09 -21.94 -9.66
N LEU A 574 0.86 -21.09 -10.03
CA LEU A 574 0.63 -19.79 -10.67
C LEU A 574 0.59 -19.98 -12.19
N SER A 575 -0.45 -19.45 -12.83
CA SER A 575 -0.55 -19.46 -14.28
C SER A 575 0.31 -18.34 -14.86
N PRO A 576 0.86 -18.50 -16.08
CA PRO A 576 1.46 -17.37 -16.78
C PRO A 576 0.45 -16.21 -16.87
N PRO A 577 0.86 -14.93 -16.70
CA PRO A 577 -0.08 -13.80 -16.68
C PRO A 577 -0.94 -13.63 -17.95
N ALA A 578 -0.48 -14.18 -19.07
CA ALA A 578 -1.22 -14.18 -20.35
C ALA A 578 -2.21 -15.34 -20.50
N SER A 579 -2.25 -16.28 -19.54
CA SER A 579 -3.17 -17.41 -19.55
C SER A 579 -4.58 -16.95 -19.16
N SER A 580 -5.58 -17.57 -19.78
CA SER A 580 -6.99 -17.42 -19.37
C SER A 580 -7.40 -18.40 -18.28
N THR A 581 -6.50 -19.29 -17.83
CA THR A 581 -6.78 -20.28 -16.79
C THR A 581 -6.65 -19.66 -15.41
N PRO A 582 -7.66 -19.78 -14.53
CA PRO A 582 -7.57 -19.28 -13.17
C PRO A 582 -6.44 -20.00 -12.42
N ASP A 583 -5.69 -19.27 -11.61
CA ASP A 583 -4.65 -19.83 -10.76
C ASP A 583 -4.99 -19.72 -9.27
N ILE A 584 -4.08 -20.19 -8.41
CA ILE A 584 -4.32 -20.20 -6.96
C ILE A 584 -4.65 -18.81 -6.40
N LEU A 585 -4.11 -17.72 -6.95
CA LEU A 585 -4.40 -16.38 -6.46
C LEU A 585 -5.84 -15.99 -6.79
N ASP A 586 -6.31 -16.34 -7.98
CA ASP A 586 -7.69 -16.08 -8.40
C ASP A 586 -8.68 -16.90 -7.57
N VAL A 587 -8.34 -18.16 -7.28
CA VAL A 587 -9.14 -19.04 -6.41
C VAL A 587 -9.25 -18.47 -5.00
N LEU A 588 -8.14 -17.97 -4.43
CA LEU A 588 -8.15 -17.36 -3.11
C LEU A 588 -9.03 -16.11 -3.07
N MET A 589 -8.94 -15.23 -4.07
CA MET A 589 -9.79 -14.03 -4.15
C MET A 589 -11.28 -14.41 -4.31
N ALA A 590 -11.59 -15.41 -5.13
CA ALA A 590 -12.96 -15.86 -5.36
C ALA A 590 -13.58 -16.54 -4.12
N LEU A 591 -12.82 -17.39 -3.44
CA LEU A 591 -13.25 -18.05 -2.20
C LEU A 591 -13.46 -17.03 -1.06
N ASP A 592 -12.53 -16.10 -0.87
CA ASP A 592 -12.66 -15.05 0.14
C ASP A 592 -13.95 -14.25 -0.05
N TRP A 593 -14.22 -13.82 -1.29
CA TRP A 593 -15.46 -13.12 -1.61
C TRP A 593 -16.72 -13.96 -1.35
N ALA A 594 -16.73 -15.22 -1.81
CA ALA A 594 -17.90 -16.08 -1.69
C ALA A 594 -18.22 -16.40 -0.23
N VAL A 595 -17.20 -16.69 0.57
CA VAL A 595 -17.34 -16.95 2.01
C VAL A 595 -17.83 -15.72 2.74
N ASP A 596 -17.28 -14.55 2.43
CA ASP A 596 -17.73 -13.30 3.05
C ASP A 596 -19.18 -12.97 2.69
N TRP A 597 -19.59 -13.15 1.44
CA TRP A 597 -20.97 -12.93 1.03
C TRP A 597 -21.94 -13.92 1.72
N LEU A 598 -21.60 -15.21 1.76
CA LEU A 598 -22.42 -16.22 2.44
C LEU A 598 -22.55 -15.90 3.94
N ARG A 599 -21.43 -15.51 4.58
CA ARG A 599 -21.40 -15.13 6.00
C ARG A 599 -22.24 -13.89 6.28
N GLN A 600 -22.16 -12.85 5.45
CA GLN A 600 -22.94 -11.62 5.59
C GLN A 600 -24.46 -11.87 5.50
N ASN A 601 -24.87 -12.86 4.70
CA ASN A 601 -26.28 -13.24 4.55
C ASN A 601 -26.71 -14.37 5.50
N GLY A 602 -25.85 -14.81 6.43
CA GLY A 602 -26.17 -15.87 7.39
C GLY A 602 -26.41 -17.24 6.75
N LEU A 603 -25.82 -17.48 5.57
CA LEU A 603 -25.98 -18.72 4.81
C LEU A 603 -24.88 -19.73 5.16
N ASP A 604 -25.28 -20.97 5.40
CA ASP A 604 -24.37 -22.09 5.62
C ASP A 604 -23.75 -22.54 4.28
N VAL A 605 -22.42 -22.66 4.24
CA VAL A 605 -21.66 -22.92 3.01
C VAL A 605 -22.00 -24.29 2.44
N LEU A 606 -22.03 -25.33 3.28
CA LEU A 606 -22.29 -26.68 2.82
C LEU A 606 -23.73 -26.83 2.33
N ARG A 607 -24.69 -26.23 3.04
CA ARG A 607 -26.09 -26.17 2.61
C ARG A 607 -26.21 -25.48 1.25
N TRP A 608 -25.52 -24.35 1.05
CA TRP A 608 -25.50 -23.65 -0.23
C TRP A 608 -24.95 -24.53 -1.36
N CYS A 609 -23.80 -25.18 -1.17
CA CYS A 609 -23.23 -26.08 -2.17
C CYS A 609 -24.17 -27.26 -2.51
N ARG A 610 -24.84 -27.84 -1.51
CA ARG A 610 -25.78 -28.95 -1.69
C ARG A 610 -26.99 -28.60 -2.56
N LEU A 611 -27.39 -27.33 -2.64
CA LEU A 611 -28.47 -26.90 -3.53
C LEU A 611 -28.14 -27.14 -5.01
N PHE A 612 -26.86 -27.10 -5.38
CA PHE A 612 -26.39 -27.19 -6.76
C PHE A 612 -25.65 -28.50 -7.07
N ALA A 613 -25.31 -29.30 -6.06
CA ALA A 613 -24.74 -30.62 -6.26
C ALA A 613 -25.69 -31.52 -7.06
N GLU A 614 -25.14 -32.42 -7.88
CA GLU A 614 -25.95 -33.45 -8.53
C GLU A 614 -26.46 -34.44 -7.46
N PRO A 615 -27.77 -34.74 -7.39
CA PRO A 615 -28.28 -35.66 -6.38
C PRO A 615 -27.82 -37.09 -6.67
N GLU A 616 -27.25 -37.72 -5.64
CA GLU A 616 -26.85 -39.13 -5.67
C GLU A 616 -28.06 -40.01 -6.05
N ALA A 617 -27.90 -40.84 -7.08
CA ALA A 617 -28.91 -41.81 -7.45
C ALA A 617 -29.01 -42.89 -6.36
N GLY A 618 -30.21 -43.21 -5.89
CA GLY A 618 -30.40 -44.38 -5.02
C GLY A 618 -30.59 -44.11 -3.53
N LEU A 619 -30.68 -42.85 -3.07
CA LEU A 619 -30.90 -42.57 -1.64
C LEU A 619 -32.22 -43.19 -1.15
N PRO A 620 -32.21 -44.00 -0.07
CA PRO A 620 -33.43 -44.55 0.50
C PRO A 620 -34.27 -43.42 1.07
N LEU A 621 -35.56 -43.44 0.74
CA LEU A 621 -36.51 -42.50 1.30
C LEU A 621 -36.70 -42.79 2.80
N ASN A 622 -36.85 -41.75 3.62
CA ASN A 622 -37.18 -41.97 5.03
C ASN A 622 -38.55 -42.69 5.10
N GLN A 623 -38.79 -43.58 6.08
CA GLN A 623 -40.04 -44.33 6.23
C GLN A 623 -41.29 -43.44 6.16
N ASN A 624 -41.22 -42.21 6.69
CA ASN A 624 -42.30 -41.22 6.57
C ASN A 624 -42.50 -40.71 5.14
N GLN A 625 -41.42 -40.49 4.39
CA GLN A 625 -41.48 -40.07 2.99
C GLN A 625 -41.94 -41.22 2.10
N GLU A 626 -41.50 -42.46 2.36
CA GLU A 626 -41.98 -43.67 1.69
C GLU A 626 -43.47 -43.89 1.91
N GLN A 627 -43.94 -43.83 3.15
CA GLN A 627 -45.37 -43.99 3.45
C GLN A 627 -46.21 -42.88 2.80
N ARG A 628 -45.71 -41.64 2.76
CA ARG A 628 -46.38 -40.52 2.08
C ARG A 628 -46.42 -40.72 0.56
N LEU A 629 -45.30 -41.10 -0.06
CA LEU A 629 -45.23 -41.39 -1.50
C LEU A 629 -46.05 -42.63 -1.88
N ALA A 630 -46.11 -43.65 -1.02
CA ALA A 630 -46.89 -44.87 -1.24
C ALA A 630 -48.40 -44.59 -1.19
N ARG A 631 -48.89 -43.86 -0.18
CA ARG A 631 -50.30 -43.44 -0.09
C ARG A 631 -50.77 -42.68 -1.33
N ARG A 632 -49.89 -41.83 -1.89
CA ARG A 632 -50.21 -40.98 -3.05
C ARG A 632 -50.07 -41.71 -4.39
N ARG A 633 -49.42 -42.87 -4.44
CA ARG A 633 -49.36 -43.72 -5.65
C ARG A 633 -50.68 -44.44 -5.91
N GLU A 634 -51.48 -44.66 -4.87
CA GLU A 634 -52.79 -45.30 -4.94
C GLU A 634 -53.89 -44.33 -5.41
N ASP A 635 -53.67 -43.02 -5.28
CA ASP A 635 -54.56 -41.95 -5.77
C ASP A 635 -54.38 -41.72 -7.30
N THR A 636 -54.86 -42.65 -8.12
CA THR A 636 -54.68 -42.66 -9.60
C THR A 636 -55.64 -41.78 -10.40
N GLU A 637 -56.59 -41.06 -9.77
CA GLU A 637 -57.67 -40.35 -10.46
C GLU A 637 -57.42 -38.84 -10.71
N HIS A 638 -56.30 -38.26 -10.27
CA HIS A 638 -56.07 -36.80 -10.35
C HIS A 638 -55.06 -36.37 -11.43
N VAL A 639 -55.24 -35.13 -11.94
CA VAL A 639 -54.33 -34.46 -12.89
C VAL A 639 -52.90 -34.38 -12.30
N PRO A 640 -51.84 -34.71 -13.08
CA PRO A 640 -50.45 -34.74 -12.57
C PRO A 640 -49.99 -33.48 -11.83
N GLN A 641 -50.50 -32.30 -12.22
CA GLN A 641 -50.20 -31.02 -11.55
C GLN A 641 -50.65 -30.98 -10.09
N HIS A 642 -51.90 -31.36 -9.79
CA HIS A 642 -52.42 -31.35 -8.42
C HIS A 642 -51.71 -32.36 -7.51
N LEU A 643 -51.28 -33.49 -8.08
CA LEU A 643 -50.49 -34.48 -7.35
C LEU A 643 -49.14 -33.89 -6.92
N VAL A 644 -48.48 -33.16 -7.83
CA VAL A 644 -47.19 -32.49 -7.56
C VAL A 644 -47.35 -31.33 -6.57
N GLU A 645 -48.40 -30.52 -6.70
CA GLU A 645 -48.71 -29.43 -5.76
C GLU A 645 -48.90 -29.96 -4.34
N THR A 646 -49.71 -31.01 -4.20
CA THR A 646 -49.97 -31.65 -2.90
C THR A 646 -48.68 -32.28 -2.36
N LEU A 647 -47.87 -32.92 -3.20
CA LEU A 647 -46.58 -33.51 -2.80
C LEU A 647 -45.59 -32.46 -2.29
N LEU A 648 -45.43 -31.35 -3.00
CA LEU A 648 -44.49 -30.29 -2.62
C LEU A 648 -44.97 -29.50 -1.40
N HIS A 649 -46.29 -29.33 -1.24
CA HIS A 649 -46.85 -28.82 0.00
C HIS A 649 -46.56 -29.78 1.18
N ASP A 650 -46.86 -31.07 1.03
CA ASP A 650 -46.68 -32.07 2.09
C ASP A 650 -45.19 -32.32 2.47
N MET A 651 -44.26 -32.17 1.51
CA MET A 651 -42.83 -32.49 1.70
C MET A 651 -41.95 -31.28 1.97
N ALA A 652 -42.26 -30.13 1.36
CA ALA A 652 -41.44 -28.93 1.45
C ALA A 652 -42.17 -27.74 2.08
N ASP A 653 -43.48 -27.81 2.37
CA ASP A 653 -44.29 -26.65 2.79
C ASP A 653 -44.32 -25.52 1.75
N LEU A 654 -44.31 -25.91 0.46
CA LEU A 654 -44.35 -24.98 -0.66
C LEU A 654 -45.79 -24.55 -0.96
N SER A 655 -46.03 -23.26 -1.19
CA SER A 655 -47.30 -22.76 -1.71
C SER A 655 -47.56 -23.30 -3.12
N SER A 656 -48.81 -23.66 -3.43
CA SER A 656 -49.20 -24.15 -4.76
C SER A 656 -48.86 -23.16 -5.88
N GLU A 657 -48.83 -21.86 -5.58
CA GLU A 657 -48.49 -20.80 -6.55
C GLU A 657 -47.01 -20.81 -6.99
N LEU A 658 -46.11 -21.36 -6.16
CA LEU A 658 -44.67 -21.42 -6.45
C LEU A 658 -44.29 -22.70 -7.20
N VAL A 659 -45.15 -23.72 -7.19
CA VAL A 659 -44.88 -25.05 -7.77
C VAL A 659 -44.48 -24.99 -9.25
N PRO A 660 -45.19 -24.27 -10.15
CA PRO A 660 -44.81 -24.21 -11.56
C PRO A 660 -43.40 -23.65 -11.78
N HIS A 661 -43.01 -22.67 -10.97
CA HIS A 661 -41.72 -21.99 -11.08
C HIS A 661 -40.57 -22.85 -10.57
N VAL A 662 -40.76 -23.49 -9.41
CA VAL A 662 -39.80 -24.45 -8.86
C VAL A 662 -39.58 -25.59 -9.84
N MET A 663 -40.63 -26.04 -10.53
CA MET A 663 -40.53 -27.08 -11.55
C MET A 663 -39.70 -26.63 -12.76
N GLN A 664 -39.98 -25.42 -13.26
CA GLN A 664 -39.22 -24.81 -14.34
C GLN A 664 -37.74 -24.62 -13.97
N MET A 665 -37.44 -24.17 -12.76
CA MET A 665 -36.09 -23.96 -12.23
C MET A 665 -35.32 -25.27 -12.02
N ALA A 666 -36.02 -26.35 -11.66
CA ALA A 666 -35.44 -27.69 -11.58
C ALA A 666 -35.22 -28.35 -12.96
N GLY A 667 -35.73 -27.74 -14.05
CA GLY A 667 -35.62 -28.27 -15.41
C GLY A 667 -36.50 -29.50 -15.66
N THR A 668 -37.64 -29.60 -14.97
CA THR A 668 -38.55 -30.76 -15.03
C THR A 668 -40.00 -30.30 -15.14
N ASP A 669 -40.89 -31.17 -15.62
CA ASP A 669 -42.33 -30.94 -15.66
C ASP A 669 -43.09 -31.91 -14.74
N ALA A 670 -44.37 -31.62 -14.49
CA ALA A 670 -45.19 -32.43 -13.59
C ALA A 670 -45.34 -33.87 -14.11
N GLU A 671 -45.41 -34.07 -15.43
CA GLU A 671 -45.54 -35.39 -16.03
C GLU A 671 -44.28 -36.25 -15.88
N ALA A 672 -43.10 -35.70 -16.20
CA ALA A 672 -41.84 -36.40 -16.03
C ALA A 672 -41.52 -36.66 -14.55
N LEU A 673 -41.88 -35.73 -13.66
CA LEU A 673 -41.70 -35.95 -12.22
C LEU A 673 -42.55 -37.13 -11.72
N VAL A 674 -43.84 -37.17 -12.09
CA VAL A 674 -44.74 -38.28 -11.71
C VAL A 674 -44.28 -39.59 -12.34
N ALA A 675 -43.79 -39.58 -13.59
CA ALA A 675 -43.22 -40.74 -14.24
C ALA A 675 -41.95 -41.24 -13.52
N ALA A 676 -41.06 -40.34 -13.11
CA ALA A 676 -39.84 -40.66 -12.36
C ALA A 676 -40.17 -41.26 -10.97
N ILE A 677 -41.20 -40.73 -10.30
CA ILE A 677 -41.69 -41.27 -9.01
C ILE A 677 -42.28 -42.67 -9.20
N LYS A 678 -42.99 -42.94 -10.30
CA LYS A 678 -43.53 -44.28 -10.61
C LYS A 678 -42.44 -45.29 -10.96
N ALA A 679 -41.39 -44.86 -11.67
CA ALA A 679 -40.31 -45.73 -12.13
C ALA A 679 -39.38 -46.22 -11.00
N ALA A 680 -39.27 -45.49 -9.89
CA ALA A 680 -38.36 -45.79 -8.77
C ALA A 680 -39.12 -46.00 -7.44
N PRO A 681 -39.67 -47.20 -7.16
CA PRO A 681 -40.29 -47.51 -5.88
C PRO A 681 -39.27 -47.65 -4.74
N GLY A 682 -39.48 -46.92 -3.63
CA GLY A 682 -38.64 -47.00 -2.42
C GLY A 682 -37.33 -46.19 -2.48
N ILE A 683 -37.07 -45.51 -3.59
CA ILE A 683 -35.84 -44.74 -3.81
C ILE A 683 -36.21 -43.30 -4.16
N MET A 684 -35.45 -42.33 -3.67
CA MET A 684 -35.62 -40.91 -4.04
C MET A 684 -35.24 -40.70 -5.51
N PRO A 685 -36.18 -40.32 -6.40
CA PRO A 685 -35.83 -39.99 -7.78
C PRO A 685 -34.95 -38.74 -7.82
N GLN A 686 -33.93 -38.72 -8.69
CA GLN A 686 -33.06 -37.55 -8.85
C GLN A 686 -33.86 -36.28 -9.22
N ALA A 687 -34.87 -36.42 -10.07
CA ALA A 687 -35.78 -35.33 -10.42
C ALA A 687 -36.47 -34.76 -9.17
N LEU A 688 -37.04 -35.60 -8.30
CA LEU A 688 -37.68 -35.16 -7.06
C LEU A 688 -36.68 -34.49 -6.11
N ALA A 689 -35.45 -35.02 -5.99
CA ALA A 689 -34.40 -34.41 -5.17
C ALA A 689 -34.01 -33.01 -5.68
N LYS A 690 -33.86 -32.81 -7.01
CA LYS A 690 -33.60 -31.48 -7.60
C LYS A 690 -34.73 -30.51 -7.30
N VAL A 691 -35.97 -30.96 -7.41
CA VAL A 691 -37.16 -30.14 -7.16
C VAL A 691 -37.26 -29.74 -5.69
N LEU A 692 -37.02 -30.66 -4.75
CA LEU A 692 -37.03 -30.35 -3.32
C LEU A 692 -35.93 -29.35 -2.93
N ARG A 693 -34.72 -29.49 -3.48
CA ARG A 693 -33.63 -28.51 -3.28
C ARG A 693 -33.97 -27.14 -3.86
N THR A 694 -34.63 -27.12 -5.01
CA THR A 694 -35.06 -25.88 -5.66
C THR A 694 -36.20 -25.22 -4.87
N ALA A 695 -37.12 -26.01 -4.32
CA ALA A 695 -38.17 -25.54 -3.43
C ALA A 695 -37.57 -24.91 -2.17
N GLU A 696 -36.60 -25.58 -1.54
CA GLU A 696 -35.86 -25.05 -0.39
C GLU A 696 -35.19 -23.71 -0.72
N ALA A 697 -34.50 -23.61 -1.86
CA ALA A 697 -33.86 -22.37 -2.30
C ALA A 697 -34.88 -21.23 -2.47
N CYS A 698 -36.04 -21.51 -3.08
CA CYS A 698 -37.08 -20.51 -3.31
C CYS A 698 -37.75 -20.02 -2.02
N GLN A 699 -37.90 -20.87 -1.00
CA GLN A 699 -38.52 -20.50 0.27
C GLN A 699 -37.71 -19.45 1.05
N HIS A 700 -36.38 -19.53 0.99
CA HIS A 700 -35.50 -18.57 1.68
C HIS A 700 -35.48 -17.18 1.04
N LEU A 701 -35.90 -17.06 -0.22
CA LEU A 701 -35.92 -15.77 -0.92
C LEU A 701 -37.01 -14.82 -0.40
N HIS A 702 -38.06 -15.36 0.24
CA HIS A 702 -39.35 -14.69 0.55
C HIS A 702 -39.76 -13.65 -0.51
N LEU A 703 -39.87 -14.12 -1.76
CA LEU A 703 -40.41 -13.37 -2.89
C LEU A 703 -41.87 -13.77 -3.14
N SER A 704 -42.69 -12.84 -3.61
CA SER A 704 -44.06 -13.18 -4.04
C SER A 704 -44.08 -14.08 -5.28
N SER A 705 -45.13 -14.88 -5.41
CA SER A 705 -45.35 -15.78 -6.56
C SER A 705 -45.42 -15.02 -7.88
N SER A 706 -46.05 -13.83 -7.89
CA SER A 706 -46.14 -12.93 -9.04
C SER A 706 -44.77 -12.39 -9.48
N THR A 707 -43.92 -12.00 -8.53
CA THR A 707 -42.57 -11.48 -8.83
C THR A 707 -41.70 -12.57 -9.43
N LEU A 708 -41.72 -13.76 -8.81
CA LEU A 708 -40.95 -14.88 -9.29
C LEU A 708 -41.43 -15.32 -10.68
N ASN A 709 -42.73 -15.29 -10.95
CA ASN A 709 -43.28 -15.52 -12.30
C ASN A 709 -42.76 -14.52 -13.33
N ALA A 710 -42.76 -13.23 -13.00
CA ALA A 710 -42.30 -12.17 -13.92
C ALA A 710 -40.82 -12.36 -14.28
N LEU A 711 -39.98 -12.68 -13.30
CA LEU A 711 -38.54 -12.92 -13.48
C LEU A 711 -38.26 -14.22 -14.24
N MET A 712 -39.04 -15.29 -14.01
CA MET A 712 -38.87 -16.56 -14.70
C MET A 712 -39.40 -16.55 -16.14
N THR A 713 -40.43 -15.73 -16.40
CA THR A 713 -40.92 -15.47 -17.76
C THR A 713 -39.90 -14.67 -18.57
N ASN A 714 -39.21 -13.72 -17.93
CA ASN A 714 -38.20 -12.85 -18.52
C ASN A 714 -36.81 -13.07 -17.89
N PRO A 715 -36.14 -14.21 -18.14
CA PRO A 715 -34.87 -14.54 -17.48
C PRO A 715 -33.74 -13.54 -17.77
N THR A 716 -33.84 -12.77 -18.85
CA THR A 716 -32.91 -11.68 -19.19
C THR A 716 -32.93 -10.55 -18.17
N TRP A 717 -34.03 -10.38 -17.41
CA TRP A 717 -34.12 -9.42 -16.32
C TRP A 717 -33.23 -9.77 -15.13
N LEU A 718 -32.81 -11.03 -14.99
CA LEU A 718 -31.80 -11.41 -13.98
C LEU A 718 -30.40 -11.14 -14.53
N ALA A 719 -30.06 -11.78 -15.65
CA ALA A 719 -28.81 -11.56 -16.37
C ALA A 719 -28.95 -11.95 -17.85
N PRO A 720 -28.15 -11.36 -18.77
CA PRO A 720 -28.33 -11.51 -20.21
C PRO A 720 -28.30 -12.96 -20.73
N ASN A 721 -27.49 -13.82 -20.10
CA ASN A 721 -27.26 -15.22 -20.51
C ASN A 721 -27.81 -16.24 -19.48
N THR A 722 -28.84 -15.86 -18.72
CA THR A 722 -29.38 -16.70 -17.65
C THR A 722 -30.23 -17.83 -18.22
N SER A 723 -29.90 -19.07 -17.87
CA SER A 723 -30.80 -20.20 -18.10
C SER A 723 -31.97 -20.13 -17.12
N ARG A 724 -33.11 -20.68 -17.53
CA ARG A 724 -34.26 -20.90 -16.62
C ARG A 724 -33.94 -21.88 -15.49
N ALA A 725 -32.85 -22.65 -15.58
CA ALA A 725 -32.42 -23.55 -14.53
C ALA A 725 -31.78 -22.79 -13.34
N LEU A 726 -32.01 -23.30 -12.12
CA LEU A 726 -31.38 -22.81 -10.90
C LEU A 726 -29.85 -22.97 -10.97
N THR A 727 -29.12 -21.87 -10.84
CA THR A 727 -27.65 -21.88 -10.69
C THR A 727 -27.21 -20.91 -9.61
N PRO A 728 -25.94 -20.98 -9.12
CA PRO A 728 -25.43 -20.07 -8.10
C PRO A 728 -25.67 -18.61 -8.45
N GLN A 729 -25.41 -18.21 -9.71
CA GLN A 729 -25.71 -16.87 -10.21
C GLN A 729 -27.20 -16.51 -10.07
N THR A 730 -28.09 -17.41 -10.50
CA THR A 730 -29.53 -17.19 -10.46
C THR A 730 -30.02 -16.98 -9.03
N LEU A 731 -29.57 -17.83 -8.10
CA LEU A 731 -29.98 -17.74 -6.69
C LEU A 731 -29.40 -16.48 -6.03
N TYR A 732 -28.13 -16.18 -6.30
CA TYR A 732 -27.50 -14.93 -5.88
C TYR A 732 -28.31 -13.72 -6.34
N LEU A 733 -28.63 -13.61 -7.64
CA LEU A 733 -29.36 -12.46 -8.17
C LEU A 733 -30.79 -12.34 -7.63
N LEU A 734 -31.46 -13.46 -7.39
CA LEU A 734 -32.78 -13.47 -6.75
C LEU A 734 -32.70 -13.00 -5.29
N GLU A 735 -31.64 -13.39 -4.55
CA GLU A 735 -31.37 -12.87 -3.20
C GLU A 735 -31.11 -11.36 -3.27
N ARG A 736 -30.25 -10.90 -4.19
CA ARG A 736 -29.97 -9.46 -4.38
C ARG A 736 -31.21 -8.66 -4.73
N PHE A 737 -32.11 -9.23 -5.55
CA PHE A 737 -33.40 -8.63 -5.85
C PHE A 737 -34.24 -8.49 -4.57
N SER A 738 -34.37 -9.57 -3.80
CA SER A 738 -35.12 -9.59 -2.54
C SER A 738 -34.57 -8.58 -1.53
N HIS A 739 -33.25 -8.54 -1.38
CA HIS A 739 -32.55 -7.59 -0.53
C HIS A 739 -32.80 -6.14 -0.97
N CYS A 740 -32.67 -5.85 -2.27
CA CYS A 740 -32.93 -4.51 -2.82
C CYS A 740 -34.39 -4.09 -2.62
N ALA A 741 -35.34 -4.99 -2.88
CA ALA A 741 -36.77 -4.74 -2.67
C ALA A 741 -37.11 -4.38 -1.22
N ARG A 742 -36.48 -5.05 -0.24
CA ARG A 742 -36.74 -4.82 1.19
C ARG A 742 -36.07 -3.57 1.75
N HIS A 743 -34.83 -3.30 1.34
CA HIS A 743 -34.00 -2.30 2.01
C HIS A 743 -33.84 -0.98 1.24
N GLN A 744 -34.00 -1.00 -0.09
CA GLN A 744 -33.77 0.18 -0.93
C GLN A 744 -35.03 0.59 -1.67
N ALA A 745 -35.56 -0.28 -2.55
CA ALA A 745 -36.74 0.00 -3.38
C ALA A 745 -38.07 0.00 -2.61
N GLN A 746 -38.06 -0.44 -1.33
CA GLN A 746 -39.18 -0.52 -0.39
C GLN A 746 -40.34 -1.46 -0.80
N SER A 747 -40.43 -1.87 -2.07
CA SER A 747 -41.43 -2.79 -2.60
C SER A 747 -40.87 -3.59 -3.79
N GLU A 748 -41.30 -4.85 -3.91
CA GLU A 748 -41.02 -5.68 -5.09
C GLU A 748 -41.61 -5.06 -6.36
N GLU A 749 -42.79 -4.43 -6.27
CA GLU A 749 -43.49 -3.83 -7.41
C GLU A 749 -42.71 -2.66 -8.01
N ASN A 750 -42.08 -1.85 -7.16
CA ASN A 750 -41.26 -0.72 -7.60
C ASN A 750 -40.06 -1.19 -8.42
N LEU A 751 -39.43 -2.28 -7.98
CA LEU A 751 -38.27 -2.85 -8.65
C LEU A 751 -38.64 -3.56 -9.96
N LEU A 752 -39.78 -4.26 -10.00
CA LEU A 752 -40.33 -4.82 -11.24
C LEU A 752 -40.74 -3.72 -12.22
N HIS A 753 -41.35 -2.64 -11.74
CA HIS A 753 -41.70 -1.49 -12.57
C HIS A 753 -40.45 -0.87 -13.20
N TYR A 754 -39.37 -0.70 -12.42
CA TYR A 754 -38.09 -0.25 -12.95
C TYR A 754 -37.56 -1.17 -14.05
N LEU A 755 -37.50 -2.48 -13.81
CA LEU A 755 -37.02 -3.45 -14.81
C LEU A 755 -37.89 -3.43 -16.06
N HIS A 756 -39.20 -3.25 -15.92
CA HIS A 756 -40.09 -3.10 -17.06
C HIS A 756 -39.74 -1.85 -17.89
N VAL A 757 -39.60 -0.67 -17.27
CA VAL A 757 -39.23 0.58 -17.95
C VAL A 757 -37.83 0.48 -18.57
N ALA A 758 -36.86 -0.09 -17.87
CA ALA A 758 -35.49 -0.24 -18.35
C ALA A 758 -35.40 -1.15 -19.60
N ASN A 759 -36.30 -2.12 -19.74
CA ASN A 759 -36.35 -3.05 -20.88
C ASN A 759 -37.27 -2.59 -22.01
N GLN A 760 -37.83 -1.38 -21.96
CA GLN A 760 -38.55 -0.80 -23.09
C GLN A 760 -37.57 -0.35 -24.19
N ASP A 761 -38.01 -0.43 -25.46
CA ASP A 761 -37.21 -0.13 -26.66
C ASP A 761 -37.14 1.37 -27.00
N ASP A 762 -37.66 2.25 -26.13
CA ASP A 762 -37.77 3.68 -26.39
C ASP A 762 -36.48 4.46 -26.07
N GLN A 763 -36.14 5.45 -26.91
CA GLN A 763 -35.00 6.36 -26.65
C GLN A 763 -35.19 7.23 -25.40
N GLN A 764 -36.44 7.44 -24.97
CA GLN A 764 -36.76 8.15 -23.72
C GLN A 764 -36.53 7.27 -22.49
N ALA A 765 -36.52 5.94 -22.64
CA ALA A 765 -36.37 4.98 -21.56
C ALA A 765 -35.00 5.07 -20.87
N GLU A 766 -33.93 5.52 -21.54
CA GLU A 766 -32.61 5.71 -20.90
C GLU A 766 -32.66 6.76 -19.78
N LYS A 767 -33.19 7.95 -20.07
CA LYS A 767 -33.26 9.05 -19.11
C LYS A 767 -34.25 8.74 -17.98
N GLU A 768 -35.39 8.18 -18.34
CA GLU A 768 -36.42 7.80 -17.39
C GLU A 768 -35.92 6.69 -16.46
N ALA A 769 -35.35 5.61 -17.00
CA ALA A 769 -34.77 4.53 -16.21
C ALA A 769 -33.65 5.03 -15.28
N ASN A 770 -32.71 5.84 -15.76
CA ASN A 770 -31.64 6.36 -14.90
C ASN A 770 -32.19 7.26 -13.77
N SER A 771 -33.25 8.04 -14.05
CA SER A 771 -33.92 8.86 -13.02
C SER A 771 -34.68 8.03 -11.99
N LEU A 772 -35.36 6.97 -12.42
CA LEU A 772 -36.05 6.02 -11.54
C LEU A 772 -35.05 5.21 -10.72
N LEU A 773 -33.93 4.80 -11.30
CA LEU A 773 -32.88 4.10 -10.57
C LEU A 773 -32.27 4.99 -9.49
N ALA A 774 -32.01 6.26 -9.81
CA ALA A 774 -31.50 7.23 -8.85
C ALA A 774 -32.47 7.45 -7.68
N SER A 775 -33.78 7.51 -7.94
CA SER A 775 -34.77 7.62 -6.87
C SER A 775 -34.87 6.34 -6.02
N LEU A 776 -34.83 5.15 -6.65
CA LEU A 776 -34.87 3.87 -5.94
C LEU A 776 -33.66 3.66 -5.01
N LEU A 777 -32.47 4.07 -5.45
CA LEU A 777 -31.23 3.92 -4.67
C LEU A 777 -30.98 5.10 -3.72
N ASN A 778 -31.86 6.11 -3.68
CA ASN A 778 -31.64 7.39 -3.00
C ASN A 778 -30.28 7.99 -3.32
N TRP A 779 -29.94 8.03 -4.63
CA TRP A 779 -28.63 8.45 -5.11
C TRP A 779 -28.72 9.55 -6.16
N ASN A 780 -27.58 10.18 -6.49
CA ASN A 780 -27.55 11.26 -7.48
C ASN A 780 -27.71 10.70 -8.89
N ASN A 781 -28.64 11.28 -9.68
CA ASN A 781 -28.89 10.90 -11.07
C ASN A 781 -27.63 11.03 -11.94
N GLU A 782 -26.79 12.05 -11.71
CA GLU A 782 -25.53 12.20 -12.45
C GLU A 782 -24.58 11.03 -12.18
N GLU A 783 -24.47 10.55 -10.94
CA GLU A 783 -23.59 9.43 -10.59
C GLU A 783 -24.08 8.12 -11.19
N VAL A 784 -25.39 7.88 -11.14
CA VAL A 784 -26.03 6.73 -11.80
C VAL A 784 -25.77 6.76 -13.31
N GLN A 785 -25.99 7.89 -13.97
CA GLN A 785 -25.72 8.05 -15.41
C GLN A 785 -24.26 7.77 -15.79
N ARG A 786 -23.31 8.18 -14.95
CA ARG A 786 -21.88 7.90 -15.19
C ARG A 786 -21.56 6.41 -15.13
N LEU A 787 -22.19 5.66 -14.24
CA LEU A 787 -22.03 4.22 -14.16
C LEU A 787 -22.77 3.51 -15.29
N THR A 788 -24.03 3.84 -15.53
CA THR A 788 -24.83 3.17 -16.55
C THR A 788 -24.30 3.40 -17.95
N ALA A 789 -23.57 4.49 -18.21
CA ALA A 789 -22.82 4.70 -19.45
C ALA A 789 -21.77 3.61 -19.77
N GLN A 790 -21.33 2.81 -18.79
CA GLN A 790 -20.44 1.65 -19.00
C GLN A 790 -21.20 0.38 -19.42
N LEU A 791 -22.52 0.39 -19.32
CA LEU A 791 -23.39 -0.69 -19.72
C LEU A 791 -23.91 -0.45 -21.14
N GLU A 792 -24.21 -1.52 -21.86
CA GLU A 792 -24.93 -1.44 -23.13
C GLU A 792 -26.35 -1.97 -22.89
N PRO A 793 -27.43 -1.17 -23.08
CA PRO A 793 -27.55 0.10 -23.83
C PRO A 793 -27.63 1.37 -22.95
N ARG A 794 -26.63 1.63 -22.10
CA ARG A 794 -26.51 2.80 -21.19
C ARG A 794 -27.51 2.91 -20.04
N ARG A 795 -28.11 1.78 -19.68
CA ARG A 795 -29.05 1.62 -18.56
C ARG A 795 -28.93 0.20 -17.99
N ALA A 796 -29.26 0.03 -16.71
CA ALA A 796 -29.25 -1.29 -16.09
C ALA A 796 -30.54 -2.05 -16.44
N THR A 797 -30.46 -2.93 -17.44
CA THR A 797 -31.61 -3.73 -17.91
C THR A 797 -31.80 -5.05 -17.15
N SER A 798 -30.85 -5.40 -16.29
CA SER A 798 -30.85 -6.67 -15.54
C SER A 798 -30.49 -6.45 -14.07
N MET A 799 -30.84 -7.43 -13.23
CA MET A 799 -30.48 -7.45 -11.81
C MET A 799 -28.97 -7.54 -11.60
N GLU A 800 -28.23 -8.21 -12.50
CA GLU A 800 -26.76 -8.22 -12.48
C GLU A 800 -26.17 -6.81 -12.69
N ALA A 801 -26.71 -6.06 -13.64
CA ALA A 801 -26.31 -4.68 -13.87
C ALA A 801 -26.71 -3.77 -12.70
N LEU A 802 -27.89 -3.99 -12.12
CA LEU A 802 -28.35 -3.26 -10.96
C LEU A 802 -27.50 -3.53 -9.71
N ASP A 803 -27.19 -4.80 -9.43
CA ASP A 803 -26.30 -5.19 -8.33
C ASP A 803 -24.92 -4.57 -8.48
N TRP A 804 -24.40 -4.49 -9.70
CA TRP A 804 -23.17 -3.76 -9.97
C TRP A 804 -23.27 -2.28 -9.61
N VAL A 805 -24.36 -1.58 -9.99
CA VAL A 805 -24.58 -0.18 -9.59
C VAL A 805 -24.66 -0.04 -8.07
N MET A 806 -25.36 -0.94 -7.38
CA MET A 806 -25.45 -0.97 -5.92
C MET A 806 -24.09 -1.16 -5.25
N ARG A 807 -23.24 -2.07 -5.78
CA ARG A 807 -21.87 -2.27 -5.28
C ARG A 807 -20.97 -1.07 -5.54
N CYS A 808 -21.11 -0.42 -6.70
CA CYS A 808 -20.43 0.84 -7.00
C CYS A 808 -20.85 1.94 -6.02
N GLN A 809 -22.15 2.09 -5.74
CA GLN A 809 -22.64 3.04 -4.74
C GLN A 809 -22.04 2.76 -3.35
N ALA A 810 -22.07 1.51 -2.89
CA ALA A 810 -21.48 1.13 -1.61
C ALA A 810 -19.97 1.43 -1.55
N CYS A 811 -19.27 1.21 -2.67
CA CYS A 811 -17.85 1.53 -2.79
C CYS A 811 -17.59 3.05 -2.75
N CYS A 812 -18.38 3.86 -3.49
CA CYS A 812 -18.34 5.31 -3.43
C CYS A 812 -18.55 5.83 -2.01
N VAL A 813 -19.55 5.29 -1.29
CA VAL A 813 -19.82 5.65 0.11
C VAL A 813 -18.66 5.29 1.03
N SER A 814 -18.05 4.11 0.86
CA SER A 814 -16.93 3.67 1.71
C SER A 814 -15.63 4.46 1.48
N THR A 815 -15.39 4.89 0.23
CA THR A 815 -14.15 5.57 -0.17
C THR A 815 -14.28 7.09 -0.08
N GLY A 816 -15.49 7.62 -0.27
CA GLY A 816 -15.81 9.03 -0.46
C GLY A 816 -15.60 9.53 -1.89
N LEU A 817 -15.30 8.64 -2.84
CA LEU A 817 -15.13 8.98 -4.25
C LEU A 817 -16.47 9.12 -4.97
N SER A 818 -16.52 10.00 -5.97
CA SER A 818 -17.63 10.00 -6.94
C SER A 818 -17.54 8.81 -7.90
N ALA A 819 -18.65 8.45 -8.54
CA ALA A 819 -18.69 7.36 -9.52
C ALA A 819 -17.63 7.49 -10.63
N GLU A 820 -17.38 8.71 -11.14
CA GLU A 820 -16.36 8.95 -12.16
C GLU A 820 -14.94 8.71 -11.61
N GLN A 821 -14.67 9.18 -10.39
CA GLN A 821 -13.36 9.00 -9.75
C GLN A 821 -13.09 7.54 -9.40
N LEU A 822 -14.13 6.79 -8.99
CA LEU A 822 -14.04 5.36 -8.74
C LEU A 822 -13.68 4.58 -10.00
N LEU A 823 -14.36 4.86 -11.13
CA LEU A 823 -14.03 4.23 -12.42
C LEU A 823 -12.58 4.57 -12.84
N LYS A 824 -12.16 5.83 -12.68
CA LYS A 824 -10.77 6.25 -12.92
C LYS A 824 -9.77 5.51 -12.03
N ALA A 825 -10.07 5.33 -10.75
CA ALA A 825 -9.22 4.60 -9.81
C ALA A 825 -9.03 3.13 -10.24
N THR A 826 -10.11 2.46 -10.66
CA THR A 826 -10.03 1.07 -11.16
C THR A 826 -9.36 0.92 -12.52
N ALA A 827 -9.21 2.02 -13.26
CA ALA A 827 -8.49 2.05 -14.54
C ALA A 827 -6.98 2.24 -14.39
N LEU A 828 -6.48 2.57 -13.18
CA LEU A 828 -5.06 2.77 -12.93
C LEU A 828 -4.27 1.48 -13.14
N ASN A 829 -3.07 1.60 -13.70
CA ASN A 829 -2.08 0.54 -13.86
C ASN A 829 -0.67 1.15 -14.00
N THR A 830 0.35 0.31 -14.19
CA THR A 830 1.75 0.74 -14.31
C THR A 830 2.04 1.62 -15.53
N HIS A 831 1.16 1.61 -16.54
CA HIS A 831 1.28 2.41 -17.76
C HIS A 831 0.38 3.66 -17.76
N SER A 832 -0.42 3.87 -16.71
CA SER A 832 -1.25 5.06 -16.59
C SER A 832 -0.38 6.33 -16.48
N PRO A 833 -0.78 7.43 -17.13
CA PRO A 833 -0.05 8.69 -17.05
C PRO A 833 -0.10 9.28 -15.63
N VAL A 834 0.90 10.09 -15.29
CA VAL A 834 1.02 10.75 -13.98
C VAL A 834 -0.20 11.63 -13.67
N SER A 835 -0.85 12.19 -14.70
CA SER A 835 -2.08 12.98 -14.55
C SER A 835 -3.25 12.20 -13.94
N ASP A 836 -3.35 10.91 -14.26
CA ASP A 836 -4.45 10.06 -13.80
C ASP A 836 -4.24 9.69 -12.33
N TRP A 837 -3.00 9.31 -11.99
CA TRP A 837 -2.57 9.12 -10.60
C TRP A 837 -2.80 10.36 -9.75
N LYS A 838 -2.45 11.55 -10.28
CA LYS A 838 -2.70 12.82 -9.61
C LYS A 838 -4.18 13.05 -9.35
N THR A 839 -5.01 12.87 -10.38
CA THR A 839 -6.46 13.09 -10.28
C THR A 839 -7.10 12.20 -9.21
N VAL A 840 -6.73 10.92 -9.18
CA VAL A 840 -7.25 9.96 -8.20
C VAL A 840 -6.68 10.23 -6.81
N GLY A 841 -5.38 10.51 -6.69
CA GLY A 841 -4.73 10.81 -5.41
C GLY A 841 -5.29 12.06 -4.73
N GLU A 842 -5.47 13.15 -5.48
CA GLU A 842 -6.08 14.39 -4.95
C GLU A 842 -7.54 14.18 -4.53
N ALA A 843 -8.31 13.42 -5.32
CA ALA A 843 -9.69 13.07 -4.97
C ALA A 843 -9.79 12.26 -3.67
N LEU A 844 -8.92 11.26 -3.51
CA LEU A 844 -8.90 10.41 -2.32
C LEU A 844 -8.48 11.16 -1.05
N ILE A 845 -7.53 12.09 -1.16
CA ILE A 845 -7.16 12.96 -0.04
C ILE A 845 -8.30 13.94 0.29
N ALA A 846 -8.94 14.53 -0.72
CA ALA A 846 -10.09 15.40 -0.50
C ALA A 846 -11.26 14.66 0.19
N ALA A 847 -11.48 13.39 -0.14
CA ALA A 847 -12.48 12.52 0.48
C ALA A 847 -12.10 12.00 1.88
N SER A 848 -10.85 12.21 2.32
CA SER A 848 -10.39 11.82 3.66
C SER A 848 -10.57 12.91 4.72
N HIS A 849 -10.88 14.13 4.28
CA HIS A 849 -11.21 15.29 5.10
C HIS A 849 -12.72 15.53 5.08
#